data_AF-A0A9Q9XXV5-F1
#
_entry.id   AF-A0A9Q9XXV5-F1
#
_cell.length_a   1.000
_cell.length_b   1.000
_cell.length_c   1.000
_cell.angle_alpha   90.00
_cell.angle_beta   90.00
_cell.angle_gamma   90.00
#
_symmetry.space_group_name_H-M   'P 1'
#
loop_
_entity.id
_entity.type
_entity.pdbx_description
1 polymer ?
#
loop_
_entity_poly.entity_id
_entity_poly.type
_entity_poly.pdbx_seq_one_letter_code
_entity_poly.pdbx_strand_id
1 'polypeptide(L)'
;MGPITGATMEVSSTFDNMTGLTHDRPVQTSSFCQQFSSVDGAGNYDVVNNVVIPTPGAPDPRAQNSLRQSWEMNYQEAAIYLQEGENNDKFFTHPRNAHALSAYLFAHNHLFYVMELLTAVLLMLLSLSEAPAVPFLRLDVYVHATLELLALVMVAFELCMKLRWLGFHTFIRHKRTMVKTCVLFIQFIEAIVVLVRQTSHLRVTRALRPIFLVDCRYCGAVRRNLRQIFQSLPPFIDILLLLLFFMVIFAILGFCLFSANSADPYFSTLENSIVSLFVLLTTANFPDVMMPAYSKNRWSCIFFIVYLSIELYFIMNLLLAVVFDTFNGVEKMKFKSLLLHKRSAIEHAFQLLVSRQRPDGVCLKQFDGLMRFYRPRMTPQDRFLTFKALNHSGATMLSLQDFYKFYEVIGLKWKARRSGEHWFDDLPRTAFLIFKGINLLVKSKAFQYAMYLVVAINGIWILVETNMLNVGVSWTRVVPWSYIIFLTIYGIEVLLKITGLGPLTYFSSGWNLFDFSVTVFAFLGLIALAFDMEPFYFIVVLRPLQLLRLFKIKQRYRNVLDTMFELFPRMASLGLTLIIFYYSFAIVGMEFFADVVYPNCCNTSTVAQSYRQINVTIGNRTMLEEGYYYLNNFNNILSSFVTLFELTVVNNWYITMEGVTSQTTHWSRLYFMTFYIVTMVIMIIIVAFILDAFVFRMNYSRKNREPLDDPEDEKGIVFETEVSQTEALQTLDLYKHTLGVTNLSSLQDMCVALERSGHSSLVFLGRRSRTKCDLSMKMYEEEIQEWYEEYSRTNLQPDETFHRELDSPEASATNSVN
;
A
#
# COMPACT_ATOMS: atom_id res chain seq x y z
N MET A 1 -21.22 61.95 1.54
CA MET A 1 -22.51 61.78 0.85
C MET A 1 -23.15 60.49 1.34
N GLY A 2 -24.34 60.57 1.93
CA GLY A 2 -25.40 59.55 1.84
C GLY A 2 -25.14 58.14 2.41
N PRO A 3 -25.69 57.80 3.59
CA PRO A 3 -25.67 56.47 4.22
C PRO A 3 -26.94 55.66 3.88
N ILE A 4 -27.16 54.48 4.51
CA ILE A 4 -28.40 54.12 5.27
C ILE A 4 -28.61 52.59 5.47
N THR A 5 -29.09 52.28 6.70
CA THR A 5 -29.79 51.09 7.26
C THR A 5 -29.02 49.77 7.47
N GLY A 6 -28.94 49.15 8.66
CA GLY A 6 -29.60 49.38 9.97
C GLY A 6 -30.56 48.24 10.33
N ALA A 7 -30.30 47.52 11.42
CA ALA A 7 -31.26 47.10 12.45
C ALA A 7 -30.66 46.04 13.40
N THR A 8 -30.35 46.47 14.61
CA THR A 8 -30.27 45.70 15.85
C THR A 8 -31.67 45.50 16.43
N MET A 9 -31.91 44.39 17.13
CA MET A 9 -32.82 44.39 18.28
C MET A 9 -32.53 43.22 19.23
N GLU A 10 -32.07 43.57 20.42
CA GLU A 10 -32.21 42.81 21.67
C GLU A 10 -33.69 42.81 22.10
N VAL A 11 -34.19 41.74 22.74
CA VAL A 11 -35.09 41.84 23.90
C VAL A 11 -34.86 40.65 24.85
N SER A 12 -34.91 41.02 26.12
CA SER A 12 -34.60 40.39 27.39
C SER A 12 -35.59 39.35 27.95
N SER A 13 -35.04 38.48 28.81
CA SER A 13 -35.54 37.93 30.09
C SER A 13 -37.04 37.94 30.44
N THR A 14 -37.52 36.82 31.00
CA THR A 14 -38.31 36.82 32.25
C THR A 14 -38.31 35.44 32.93
N PHE A 15 -37.97 35.48 34.23
CA PHE A 15 -38.28 34.53 35.30
C PHE A 15 -39.81 34.34 35.45
N ASP A 16 -40.30 33.17 35.87
CA ASP A 16 -40.53 32.83 37.30
C ASP A 16 -41.35 31.53 37.52
N ASN A 17 -40.94 30.76 38.55
CA ASN A 17 -41.71 29.99 39.55
C ASN A 17 -42.81 28.98 39.10
N MET A 18 -43.00 27.78 39.69
CA MET A 18 -43.07 27.46 41.13
C MET A 18 -43.33 25.93 41.36
N THR A 19 -42.73 25.36 42.42
CA THR A 19 -43.25 24.33 43.38
C THR A 19 -43.67 22.93 42.90
N GLY A 20 -43.41 21.80 43.59
CA GLY A 20 -42.86 21.51 44.93
C GLY A 20 -43.16 20.04 45.35
N LEU A 21 -42.63 19.64 46.52
CA LEU A 21 -42.87 18.42 47.35
C LEU A 21 -41.97 17.19 47.04
N THR A 22 -40.91 16.84 47.80
CA THR A 22 -40.73 16.35 49.21
C THR A 22 -41.35 14.98 49.54
N HIS A 23 -40.53 13.95 49.78
CA HIS A 23 -40.35 13.35 51.12
C HIS A 23 -39.30 12.22 51.19
N ASP A 24 -38.78 12.13 52.43
CA ASP A 24 -37.80 11.31 53.13
C ASP A 24 -37.64 9.78 52.91
N ARG A 25 -36.38 9.40 53.20
CA ARG A 25 -35.77 8.14 53.72
C ARG A 25 -36.68 7.28 54.65
N PRO A 26 -36.42 5.96 54.92
CA PRO A 26 -35.12 5.46 55.41
C PRO A 26 -34.72 3.97 55.16
N VAL A 27 -33.51 3.68 55.64
CA VAL A 27 -32.84 2.38 55.85
C VAL A 27 -33.63 1.46 56.78
N GLN A 28 -33.68 0.15 56.48
CA GLN A 28 -33.94 -0.91 57.48
C GLN A 28 -33.15 -2.20 57.18
N THR A 29 -32.43 -2.63 58.22
CA THR A 29 -31.79 -3.93 58.46
C THR A 29 -32.73 -4.86 59.24
N SER A 30 -32.74 -6.17 58.94
CA SER A 30 -32.96 -7.31 59.88
C SER A 30 -33.02 -8.61 59.06
N SER A 31 -32.11 -9.58 59.20
CA SER A 31 -31.98 -10.63 60.23
C SER A 31 -33.20 -11.57 60.36
N PHE A 32 -33.05 -12.85 60.01
CA PHE A 32 -33.42 -13.97 60.89
C PHE A 32 -32.87 -15.32 60.39
N CYS A 33 -32.57 -16.19 61.34
CA CYS A 33 -31.89 -17.47 61.24
C CYS A 33 -32.88 -18.64 61.44
N GLN A 34 -32.49 -19.83 60.97
CA GLN A 34 -32.91 -21.19 61.39
C GLN A 34 -34.35 -21.68 61.13
N GLN A 35 -34.48 -22.77 60.37
CA GLN A 35 -35.05 -24.03 60.89
C GLN A 35 -34.72 -25.26 60.01
N PHE A 36 -34.90 -26.43 60.62
CA PHE A 36 -34.22 -27.72 60.48
C PHE A 36 -34.92 -28.76 59.59
N SER A 37 -34.17 -29.84 59.27
CA SER A 37 -34.59 -31.24 59.00
C SER A 37 -35.29 -31.55 57.66
N SER A 38 -35.15 -32.70 56.99
CA SER A 38 -34.30 -33.92 57.04
C SER A 38 -34.75 -34.82 55.87
N VAL A 39 -33.93 -35.83 55.52
CA VAL A 39 -34.28 -37.08 54.80
C VAL A 39 -33.96 -37.16 53.29
N ASP A 40 -32.90 -37.95 53.05
CA ASP A 40 -32.65 -38.98 52.03
C ASP A 40 -32.78 -38.70 50.52
N GLY A 41 -31.65 -38.92 49.84
CA GLY A 41 -31.60 -40.01 48.85
C GLY A 41 -31.70 -39.63 47.38
N ALA A 42 -30.67 -40.04 46.64
CA ALA A 42 -30.58 -40.18 45.19
C ALA A 42 -30.33 -38.90 44.37
N GLY A 43 -29.22 -38.94 43.65
CA GLY A 43 -28.71 -37.82 42.87
C GLY A 43 -29.56 -37.46 41.66
N ASN A 44 -29.41 -36.21 41.24
CA ASN A 44 -29.65 -35.79 39.86
C ASN A 44 -28.65 -34.69 39.50
N TYR A 45 -27.93 -34.92 38.41
CA TYR A 45 -27.08 -33.92 37.76
C TYR A 45 -27.99 -32.97 36.98
N ASP A 46 -28.03 -31.69 37.37
CA ASP A 46 -28.75 -30.66 36.64
C ASP A 46 -27.81 -29.98 35.63
N VAL A 47 -28.04 -30.21 34.34
CA VAL A 47 -27.15 -29.85 33.21
C VAL A 47 -27.25 -28.37 32.82
N VAL A 48 -28.04 -27.55 33.53
CA VAL A 48 -28.37 -26.18 33.09
C VAL A 48 -27.62 -25.10 33.87
N ASN A 49 -27.14 -25.37 35.08
CA ASN A 49 -26.41 -24.38 35.88
C ASN A 49 -25.03 -24.91 36.29
N ASN A 50 -23.99 -24.56 35.52
CA ASN A 50 -22.59 -24.73 35.93
C ASN A 50 -22.26 -23.80 37.12
N VAL A 51 -22.78 -24.13 38.30
CA VAL A 51 -22.37 -23.52 39.58
C VAL A 51 -22.01 -24.66 40.53
N VAL A 52 -20.73 -24.73 40.91
CA VAL A 52 -20.32 -25.42 42.13
C VAL A 52 -20.70 -24.50 43.29
N ILE A 53 -21.67 -24.91 44.10
CA ILE A 53 -21.94 -24.29 45.40
C ILE A 53 -20.64 -24.37 46.22
N PRO A 54 -20.15 -23.29 46.85
CA PRO A 54 -18.93 -23.35 47.63
C PRO A 54 -19.17 -24.19 48.88
N THR A 55 -18.84 -25.47 48.80
CA THR A 55 -18.53 -26.26 49.99
C THR A 55 -17.13 -25.85 50.45
N PRO A 56 -16.88 -25.72 51.77
CA PRO A 56 -15.55 -25.42 52.29
C PRO A 56 -14.68 -26.66 52.12
N GLY A 57 -14.09 -26.80 50.95
CA GLY A 57 -13.18 -27.87 50.56
C GLY A 57 -12.34 -27.44 49.37
N ALA A 58 -11.06 -27.82 49.36
CA ALA A 58 -10.12 -27.43 48.33
C ALA A 58 -10.67 -27.71 46.91
N PRO A 59 -10.56 -26.77 45.96
CA PRO A 59 -11.09 -26.96 44.62
C PRO A 59 -10.39 -28.12 43.92
N ASP A 60 -11.17 -28.99 43.28
CA ASP A 60 -10.67 -30.15 42.55
C ASP A 60 -9.76 -29.71 41.38
N PRO A 61 -8.45 -30.00 41.41
CA PRO A 61 -7.48 -29.46 40.45
C PRO A 61 -7.74 -29.91 39.01
N ARG A 62 -8.48 -31.01 38.79
CA ARG A 62 -8.85 -31.47 37.45
C ARG A 62 -9.91 -30.58 36.79
N ALA A 63 -10.87 -30.08 37.55
CA ALA A 63 -11.93 -29.20 37.05
C ALA A 63 -11.42 -27.77 36.74
N GLN A 64 -10.45 -27.27 37.52
CA GLN A 64 -9.78 -26.00 37.21
C GLN A 64 -8.91 -26.10 35.94
N ASN A 65 -8.25 -27.24 35.72
CA ASN A 65 -7.45 -27.45 34.51
C ASN A 65 -8.30 -27.55 33.24
N SER A 66 -9.46 -28.21 33.30
CA SER A 66 -10.38 -28.30 32.15
C SER A 66 -10.99 -26.95 31.77
N LEU A 67 -11.40 -26.15 32.77
CA LEU A 67 -11.90 -24.79 32.56
C LEU A 67 -10.80 -23.87 31.98
N ARG A 68 -9.56 -23.99 32.47
CA ARG A 68 -8.43 -23.21 31.96
C ARG A 68 -8.10 -23.56 30.50
N GLN A 69 -8.12 -24.85 30.15
CA GLN A 69 -7.96 -25.31 28.77
C GLN A 69 -9.08 -24.82 27.85
N SER A 70 -10.33 -24.78 28.34
CA SER A 70 -11.46 -24.24 27.58
C SER A 70 -11.31 -22.74 27.27
N TRP A 71 -10.84 -21.94 28.23
CA TRP A 71 -10.62 -20.51 28.00
C TRP A 71 -9.42 -20.23 27.08
N GLU A 72 -8.34 -21.01 27.17
CA GLU A 72 -7.20 -20.87 26.25
C GLU A 72 -7.62 -21.12 24.79
N MET A 73 -8.47 -22.12 24.55
CA MET A 73 -9.05 -22.36 23.22
C MET A 73 -9.91 -21.18 22.75
N ASN A 74 -10.77 -20.63 23.60
CA ASN A 74 -11.58 -19.45 23.25
C ASN A 74 -10.72 -18.22 22.92
N TYR A 75 -9.61 -18.00 23.66
CA TYR A 75 -8.68 -16.91 23.37
C TYR A 75 -7.97 -17.10 22.04
N GLN A 76 -7.57 -18.33 21.73
CA GLN A 76 -6.95 -18.65 20.45
C GLN A 76 -7.94 -18.48 19.29
N GLU A 77 -9.19 -18.93 19.46
CA GLU A 77 -10.25 -18.80 18.46
C GLU A 77 -10.61 -17.33 18.21
N ALA A 78 -10.80 -16.54 19.27
CA ALA A 78 -11.06 -15.10 19.16
C ALA A 78 -9.90 -14.35 18.48
N ALA A 79 -8.65 -14.73 18.77
CA ALA A 79 -7.49 -14.17 18.09
C ALA A 79 -7.48 -14.50 16.59
N ILE A 80 -7.90 -15.72 16.20
CA ILE A 80 -8.02 -16.13 14.80
C ILE A 80 -9.10 -15.32 14.09
N TYR A 81 -10.28 -15.10 14.68
CA TYR A 81 -11.32 -14.25 14.07
C TYR A 81 -10.81 -12.84 13.76
N LEU A 82 -10.05 -12.23 14.68
CA LEU A 82 -9.44 -10.91 14.46
C LEU A 82 -8.37 -10.94 13.37
N GLN A 83 -7.58 -12.01 13.28
CA GLN A 83 -6.61 -12.19 12.18
C GLN A 83 -7.32 -12.38 10.83
N GLU A 84 -8.36 -13.21 10.76
CA GLU A 84 -9.18 -13.42 9.56
C GLU A 84 -9.87 -12.12 9.13
N GLY A 85 -10.37 -11.34 10.09
CA GLY A 85 -10.93 -10.01 9.90
C GLY A 85 -9.94 -9.03 9.27
N GLU A 86 -8.71 -8.98 9.80
CA GLU A 86 -7.63 -8.13 9.30
C GLU A 86 -7.15 -8.56 7.89
N ASN A 87 -7.06 -9.86 7.66
CA ASN A 87 -6.60 -10.45 6.39
C ASN A 87 -7.68 -10.40 5.29
N ASN A 88 -8.96 -10.17 5.65
CA ASN A 88 -10.12 -10.32 4.79
C ASN A 88 -10.23 -11.77 4.25
N ASP A 89 -10.03 -12.74 5.15
CA ASP A 89 -10.33 -14.15 4.91
C ASP A 89 -11.77 -14.46 5.32
N LYS A 90 -12.42 -15.39 4.63
CA LYS A 90 -13.85 -15.65 4.80
C LYS A 90 -14.10 -16.55 6.00
N PHE A 91 -15.04 -16.18 6.89
CA PHE A 91 -15.32 -16.95 8.11
C PHE A 91 -15.86 -18.37 7.90
N PHE A 92 -16.35 -18.72 6.69
CA PHE A 92 -16.81 -20.09 6.43
C PHE A 92 -15.67 -21.12 6.43
N THR A 93 -14.41 -20.68 6.33
CA THR A 93 -13.21 -21.54 6.40
C THR A 93 -12.56 -21.55 7.80
N HIS A 94 -13.28 -21.05 8.80
CA HIS A 94 -12.77 -20.93 10.16
C HIS A 94 -12.41 -22.32 10.75
N PRO A 95 -11.23 -22.49 11.35
CA PRO A 95 -10.75 -23.80 11.80
C PRO A 95 -11.47 -24.27 13.09
N ARG A 96 -12.48 -25.13 12.96
CA ARG A 96 -13.21 -25.71 14.11
C ARG A 96 -12.54 -26.93 14.74
N ASN A 97 -11.73 -27.66 13.97
CA ASN A 97 -11.09 -28.91 14.40
C ASN A 97 -9.59 -28.72 14.64
N ALA A 98 -8.99 -29.48 15.57
CA ALA A 98 -7.55 -29.41 15.86
C ALA A 98 -6.66 -29.63 14.61
N HIS A 99 -7.06 -30.54 13.71
CA HIS A 99 -6.36 -30.75 12.44
C HIS A 99 -6.44 -29.53 11.52
N ALA A 100 -7.61 -28.89 11.41
CA ALA A 100 -7.80 -27.68 10.61
C ALA A 100 -7.02 -26.50 11.21
N LEU A 101 -6.98 -26.39 12.55
CA LEU A 101 -6.20 -25.39 13.27
C LEU A 101 -4.71 -25.54 12.98
N SER A 102 -4.16 -26.76 13.03
CA SER A 102 -2.74 -26.99 12.70
C SER A 102 -2.40 -26.60 11.26
N ALA A 103 -3.31 -26.86 10.31
CA ALA A 103 -3.14 -26.47 8.91
C ALA A 103 -3.25 -24.95 8.73
N TYR A 104 -4.19 -24.30 9.41
CA TYR A 104 -4.36 -22.84 9.41
C TYR A 104 -3.10 -22.15 9.93
N LEU A 105 -2.60 -22.56 11.10
CA LEU A 105 -1.40 -21.99 11.72
C LEU A 105 -0.15 -22.18 10.85
N PHE A 106 -0.03 -23.32 10.15
CA PHE A 106 1.06 -23.54 9.20
C PHE A 106 0.96 -22.59 8.00
N ALA A 107 -0.22 -22.48 7.38
CA ALA A 107 -0.44 -21.65 6.20
C ALA A 107 -0.34 -20.14 6.49
N HIS A 108 -0.62 -19.72 7.74
CA HIS A 108 -0.57 -18.31 8.17
C HIS A 108 0.76 -17.91 8.81
N ASN A 109 1.78 -18.75 8.71
CA ASN A 109 3.11 -18.41 9.20
C ASN A 109 3.81 -17.41 8.25
N HIS A 110 4.55 -16.47 8.82
CA HIS A 110 5.36 -15.50 8.06
C HIS A 110 6.36 -16.19 7.13
N LEU A 111 6.93 -17.32 7.54
CA LEU A 111 7.84 -18.11 6.70
C LEU A 111 7.16 -18.64 5.44
N PHE A 112 5.90 -19.06 5.55
CA PHE A 112 5.12 -19.52 4.41
C PHE A 112 4.87 -18.38 3.42
N TYR A 113 4.52 -17.18 3.91
CA TYR A 113 4.34 -16.00 3.04
C TYR A 113 5.64 -15.54 2.36
N VAL A 114 6.78 -15.62 3.03
CA VAL A 114 8.09 -15.29 2.44
C VAL A 114 8.45 -16.33 1.37
N MET A 115 8.19 -17.61 1.63
CA MET A 115 8.40 -18.68 0.65
C MET A 115 7.56 -18.47 -0.62
N GLU A 116 6.27 -18.12 -0.49
CA GLU A 116 5.40 -17.78 -1.63
C GLU A 116 5.98 -16.64 -2.47
N LEU A 117 6.39 -15.56 -1.79
CA LEU A 117 6.95 -14.38 -2.46
C LEU A 117 8.26 -14.70 -3.18
N LEU A 118 9.19 -15.38 -2.52
CA LEU A 118 10.49 -15.74 -3.09
C LEU A 118 10.33 -16.67 -4.30
N THR A 119 9.46 -17.67 -4.22
CA THR A 119 9.19 -18.60 -5.33
C THR A 119 8.59 -17.87 -6.54
N ALA A 120 7.61 -16.98 -6.31
CA ALA A 120 7.02 -16.19 -7.38
C ALA A 120 8.01 -15.20 -8.01
N VAL A 121 8.84 -14.52 -7.21
CA VAL A 121 9.87 -13.61 -7.70
C VAL A 121 10.95 -14.38 -8.47
N LEU A 122 11.36 -15.56 -8.01
CA LEU A 122 12.31 -16.43 -8.70
C LEU A 122 11.77 -16.84 -10.08
N LEU A 123 10.50 -17.29 -10.18
CA LEU A 123 9.87 -17.66 -11.46
C LEU A 123 9.82 -16.48 -12.45
N MET A 124 9.61 -15.27 -11.95
CA MET A 124 9.60 -14.05 -12.76
C MET A 124 11.00 -13.67 -13.23
N LEU A 125 12.01 -13.77 -12.34
CA LEU A 125 13.40 -13.43 -12.66
C LEU A 125 14.07 -14.47 -13.57
N LEU A 126 13.57 -15.70 -13.61
CA LEU A 126 14.11 -16.74 -14.48
C LEU A 126 14.05 -16.34 -15.97
N SER A 127 13.09 -15.48 -16.35
CA SER A 127 12.99 -14.93 -17.71
C SER A 127 14.22 -14.10 -18.15
N LEU A 128 15.06 -13.61 -17.22
CA LEU A 128 16.31 -12.94 -17.57
C LEU A 128 17.35 -13.91 -18.14
N SER A 129 17.30 -15.17 -17.71
CA SER A 129 18.27 -16.23 -18.05
C SER A 129 17.81 -17.17 -19.15
N GLU A 130 16.49 -17.24 -19.37
CA GLU A 130 15.86 -18.06 -20.39
C GLU A 130 15.96 -17.41 -21.77
N ALA A 131 16.11 -18.21 -22.83
CA ALA A 131 16.08 -17.69 -24.19
C ALA A 131 14.72 -17.02 -24.50
N PRO A 132 14.68 -15.80 -25.08
CA PRO A 132 15.83 -14.94 -25.41
C PRO A 132 16.41 -14.22 -24.17
N ALA A 133 17.67 -14.56 -23.85
CA ALA A 133 18.29 -14.25 -22.58
C ALA A 133 19.15 -12.98 -22.64
N VAL A 134 19.36 -12.34 -21.48
CA VAL A 134 20.39 -11.31 -21.36
C VAL A 134 21.76 -12.00 -21.51
N PRO A 135 22.66 -11.54 -22.41
CA PRO A 135 23.90 -12.26 -22.74
C PRO A 135 24.77 -12.64 -21.54
N PHE A 136 24.85 -11.77 -20.53
CA PHE A 136 25.64 -12.00 -19.30
C PHE A 136 25.01 -13.02 -18.33
N LEU A 137 23.68 -13.23 -18.39
CA LEU A 137 22.92 -14.09 -17.48
C LEU A 137 22.40 -15.37 -18.16
N ARG A 138 22.87 -15.66 -19.38
CA ARG A 138 22.41 -16.81 -20.16
C ARG A 138 22.82 -18.11 -19.47
N LEU A 139 21.82 -18.94 -19.18
CA LEU A 139 22.01 -20.28 -18.63
C LEU A 139 21.75 -21.34 -19.69
N ASP A 140 22.37 -22.51 -19.52
CA ASP A 140 22.07 -23.68 -20.35
C ASP A 140 20.62 -24.16 -20.13
N VAL A 141 20.06 -24.80 -21.16
CA VAL A 141 18.64 -25.18 -21.20
C VAL A 141 18.23 -26.06 -20.03
N TYR A 142 19.06 -27.05 -19.68
CA TYR A 142 18.80 -27.95 -18.57
C TYR A 142 18.86 -27.23 -17.20
N VAL A 143 19.72 -26.22 -17.04
CA VAL A 143 19.85 -25.48 -15.78
C VAL A 143 18.60 -24.66 -15.51
N HIS A 144 18.17 -23.83 -16.46
CA HIS A 144 16.98 -23.02 -16.24
C HIS A 144 15.71 -23.88 -16.18
N ALA A 145 15.62 -24.97 -16.94
CA ALA A 145 14.46 -25.87 -16.90
C ALA A 145 14.34 -26.62 -15.56
N THR A 146 15.46 -27.03 -14.96
CA THR A 146 15.45 -27.67 -13.62
C THR A 146 15.13 -26.68 -12.51
N LEU A 147 15.61 -25.43 -12.60
CA LEU A 147 15.21 -24.35 -11.70
C LEU A 147 13.73 -24.01 -11.81
N GLU A 148 13.18 -23.99 -13.03
CA GLU A 148 11.75 -23.80 -13.27
C GLU A 148 10.93 -24.94 -12.63
N LEU A 149 11.32 -26.20 -12.87
CA LEU A 149 10.63 -27.36 -12.28
C LEU A 149 10.66 -27.31 -10.74
N LEU A 150 11.81 -26.98 -10.13
CA LEU A 150 11.96 -26.83 -8.69
C LEU A 150 10.98 -25.78 -8.14
N ALA A 151 10.92 -24.61 -8.77
CA ALA A 151 10.01 -23.55 -8.35
C ALA A 151 8.53 -23.94 -8.54
N LEU A 152 8.17 -24.62 -9.62
CA LEU A 152 6.80 -25.11 -9.83
C LEU A 152 6.40 -26.19 -8.82
N VAL A 153 7.33 -27.05 -8.39
CA VAL A 153 7.09 -28.02 -7.29
C VAL A 153 6.83 -27.30 -5.97
N MET A 154 7.55 -26.22 -5.68
CA MET A 154 7.28 -25.38 -4.50
C MET A 154 5.89 -24.74 -4.56
N VAL A 155 5.47 -24.24 -5.72
CA VAL A 155 4.10 -23.74 -5.92
C VAL A 155 3.05 -24.85 -5.76
N ALA A 156 3.33 -26.06 -6.23
CA ALA A 156 2.46 -27.21 -6.03
C ALA A 156 2.31 -27.56 -4.54
N PHE A 157 3.41 -27.53 -3.78
CA PHE A 157 3.41 -27.72 -2.33
C PHE A 157 2.55 -26.66 -1.62
N GLU A 158 2.66 -25.38 -1.99
CA GLU A 158 1.81 -24.31 -1.45
C GLU A 158 0.31 -24.58 -1.67
N LEU A 159 -0.07 -24.98 -2.89
CA LEU A 159 -1.45 -25.29 -3.24
C LEU A 159 -1.96 -26.51 -2.48
N CYS A 160 -1.13 -27.53 -2.27
CA CYS A 160 -1.47 -28.70 -1.45
C CYS A 160 -1.75 -28.30 0.01
N MET A 161 -0.93 -27.41 0.58
CA MET A 161 -1.15 -26.93 1.96
C MET A 161 -2.41 -26.07 2.06
N LYS A 162 -2.71 -25.23 1.06
CA LYS A 162 -3.98 -24.49 0.99
C LYS A 162 -5.18 -25.41 0.83
N LEU A 163 -5.08 -26.47 0.02
CA LEU A 163 -6.11 -27.48 -0.13
C LEU A 163 -6.39 -28.21 1.19
N ARG A 164 -5.35 -28.53 1.96
CA ARG A 164 -5.47 -29.15 3.29
C ARG A 164 -6.19 -28.26 4.31
N TRP A 165 -5.98 -26.95 4.25
CA TRP A 165 -6.67 -25.99 5.12
C TRP A 165 -8.12 -25.72 4.67
N LEU A 166 -8.33 -25.35 3.40
CA LEU A 166 -9.63 -24.89 2.89
C LEU A 166 -10.64 -26.02 2.67
N GLY A 167 -10.15 -27.24 2.43
CA GLY A 167 -10.96 -28.38 1.99
C GLY A 167 -11.23 -28.37 0.49
N PHE A 168 -11.52 -29.56 -0.07
CA PHE A 168 -11.61 -29.79 -1.50
C PHE A 168 -12.74 -29.00 -2.19
N HIS A 169 -13.94 -28.99 -1.62
CA HIS A 169 -15.10 -28.31 -2.21
C HIS A 169 -14.89 -26.79 -2.30
N THR A 170 -14.42 -26.17 -1.22
CA THR A 170 -14.07 -24.75 -1.18
C THR A 170 -12.95 -24.41 -2.18
N PHE A 171 -11.91 -25.25 -2.23
CA PHE A 171 -10.76 -25.03 -3.09
C PHE A 171 -11.14 -24.97 -4.58
N ILE A 172 -12.00 -25.90 -5.04
CA ILE A 172 -12.45 -25.96 -6.44
C ILE A 172 -13.41 -24.80 -6.76
N ARG A 173 -14.30 -24.43 -5.83
CA ARG A 173 -15.23 -23.33 -6.05
C ARG A 173 -14.53 -21.97 -6.12
N HIS A 174 -13.36 -21.85 -5.52
CA HIS A 174 -12.59 -20.61 -5.52
C HIS A 174 -11.85 -20.40 -6.87
N LYS A 175 -12.45 -19.55 -7.73
CA LYS A 175 -11.98 -19.29 -9.11
C LYS A 175 -10.47 -19.00 -9.22
N ARG A 176 -9.90 -18.23 -8.28
CA ARG A 176 -8.50 -17.78 -8.36
C ARG A 176 -7.51 -18.93 -8.16
N THR A 177 -7.76 -19.80 -7.18
CA THR A 177 -6.90 -20.98 -6.94
C THR A 177 -7.02 -21.97 -8.09
N MET A 178 -8.19 -22.10 -8.69
CA MET A 178 -8.37 -22.90 -9.91
C MET A 178 -7.56 -22.36 -11.10
N VAL A 179 -7.61 -21.05 -11.39
CA VAL A 179 -6.77 -20.46 -12.44
C VAL A 179 -5.29 -20.67 -12.15
N LYS A 180 -4.83 -20.46 -10.91
CA LYS A 180 -3.43 -20.74 -10.50
C LYS A 180 -3.04 -22.20 -10.73
N THR A 181 -3.94 -23.13 -10.44
CA THR A 181 -3.72 -24.57 -10.64
C THR A 181 -3.65 -24.95 -12.12
N CYS A 182 -4.53 -24.38 -12.97
CA CYS A 182 -4.48 -24.59 -14.42
C CYS A 182 -3.18 -24.03 -15.03
N VAL A 183 -2.76 -22.83 -14.62
CA VAL A 183 -1.49 -22.23 -15.10
C VAL A 183 -0.29 -23.05 -14.64
N LEU A 184 -0.27 -23.51 -13.38
CA LEU A 184 0.75 -24.41 -12.86
C LEU A 184 0.85 -25.68 -13.72
N PHE A 185 -0.29 -26.31 -14.05
CA PHE A 185 -0.31 -27.52 -14.86
C PHE A 185 0.25 -27.30 -16.27
N ILE A 186 -0.16 -26.23 -16.94
CA ILE A 186 0.35 -25.86 -18.28
C ILE A 186 1.86 -25.63 -18.23
N GLN A 187 2.34 -24.83 -17.28
CA GLN A 187 3.78 -24.53 -17.16
C GLN A 187 4.61 -25.75 -16.77
N PHE A 188 4.07 -26.65 -15.94
CA PHE A 188 4.75 -27.87 -15.55
C PHE A 188 4.95 -28.82 -16.73
N ILE A 189 3.92 -29.00 -17.57
CA ILE A 189 4.03 -29.78 -18.82
C ILE A 189 5.09 -29.16 -19.73
N GLU A 190 5.03 -27.84 -19.93
CA GLU A 190 5.95 -27.16 -20.83
C GLU A 190 7.40 -27.24 -20.35
N ALA A 191 7.65 -27.08 -19.05
CA ALA A 191 8.98 -27.22 -18.46
C ALA A 191 9.56 -28.63 -18.69
N ILE A 192 8.74 -29.69 -18.54
CA ILE A 192 9.15 -31.06 -18.86
C ILE A 192 9.44 -31.21 -20.35
N VAL A 193 8.59 -30.67 -21.22
CA VAL A 193 8.79 -30.72 -22.68
C VAL A 193 10.11 -30.04 -23.09
N VAL A 194 10.42 -28.88 -22.51
CA VAL A 194 11.70 -28.17 -22.74
C VAL A 194 12.88 -29.01 -22.23
N LEU A 195 12.76 -29.61 -21.04
CA LEU A 195 13.80 -30.45 -20.47
C LEU A 195 14.06 -31.71 -21.30
N VAL A 196 13.02 -32.32 -21.89
CA VAL A 196 13.18 -33.52 -22.73
C VAL A 196 13.74 -33.15 -24.11
N ARG A 197 13.24 -32.08 -24.73
CA ARG A 197 13.66 -31.67 -26.07
C ARG A 197 15.04 -31.00 -26.10
N GLN A 198 15.52 -30.48 -24.98
CA GLN A 198 16.76 -29.69 -24.88
C GLN A 198 16.80 -28.45 -25.81
N THR A 199 15.63 -28.02 -26.31
CA THR A 199 15.46 -26.84 -27.15
C THR A 199 14.25 -26.06 -26.67
N SER A 200 14.40 -24.74 -26.51
CA SER A 200 13.28 -23.85 -26.27
C SER A 200 12.41 -23.72 -27.53
N HIS A 201 11.12 -23.97 -27.40
CA HIS A 201 10.12 -23.62 -28.42
C HIS A 201 9.55 -22.23 -28.14
N LEU A 202 8.50 -21.81 -28.83
CA LEU A 202 7.81 -20.54 -28.52
C LEU A 202 7.10 -20.65 -27.17
N ARG A 203 7.57 -19.93 -26.15
CA ARG A 203 7.12 -20.07 -24.75
C ARG A 203 6.26 -18.89 -24.28
N VAL A 204 5.21 -18.59 -25.05
CA VAL A 204 4.28 -17.48 -24.76
C VAL A 204 3.57 -17.66 -23.41
N THR A 205 3.41 -18.90 -22.93
CA THR A 205 2.76 -19.21 -21.63
C THR A 205 3.48 -18.60 -20.43
N ARG A 206 4.76 -18.23 -20.57
CA ARG A 206 5.54 -17.49 -19.57
C ARG A 206 4.87 -16.18 -19.18
N ALA A 207 4.09 -15.56 -20.08
CA ALA A 207 3.34 -14.35 -19.82
C ALA A 207 2.27 -14.52 -18.72
N LEU A 208 1.91 -15.76 -18.38
CA LEU A 208 0.96 -16.08 -17.30
C LEU A 208 1.61 -16.18 -15.91
N ARG A 209 2.95 -16.26 -15.81
CA ARG A 209 3.69 -16.35 -14.52
C ARG A 209 3.34 -15.25 -13.50
N PRO A 210 3.01 -14.00 -13.87
CA PRO A 210 2.64 -12.98 -12.89
C PRO A 210 1.46 -13.37 -11.98
N ILE A 211 0.63 -14.34 -12.37
CA ILE A 211 -0.45 -14.85 -11.51
C ILE A 211 0.07 -15.38 -10.17
N PHE A 212 1.28 -15.96 -10.16
CA PHE A 212 1.88 -16.49 -8.94
C PHE A 212 2.24 -15.35 -7.98
N LEU A 213 2.78 -14.24 -8.49
CA LEU A 213 3.09 -13.04 -7.70
C LEU A 213 1.82 -12.35 -7.20
N VAL A 214 0.80 -12.23 -8.05
CA VAL A 214 -0.48 -11.58 -7.71
C VAL A 214 -1.25 -12.36 -6.64
N ASP A 215 -1.13 -13.69 -6.60
CA ASP A 215 -1.81 -14.52 -5.59
C ASP A 215 -1.14 -14.48 -4.20
N CYS A 216 0.12 -14.03 -4.09
CA CYS A 216 0.87 -13.96 -2.83
C CYS A 216 0.19 -13.06 -1.79
N ARG A 217 0.39 -13.39 -0.50
CA ARG A 217 -0.19 -12.64 0.64
C ARG A 217 0.26 -11.18 0.70
N TYR A 218 1.55 -10.90 0.46
CA TYR A 218 2.11 -9.54 0.50
C TYR A 218 1.61 -8.67 -0.67
N CYS A 219 1.38 -9.27 -1.84
CA CYS A 219 0.89 -8.58 -3.04
C CYS A 219 -0.64 -8.42 -3.07
N GLY A 220 -1.30 -8.52 -1.91
CA GLY A 220 -2.76 -8.37 -1.81
C GLY A 220 -3.29 -7.01 -2.29
N ALA A 221 -2.49 -5.94 -2.16
CA ALA A 221 -2.82 -4.62 -2.70
C ALA A 221 -2.81 -4.61 -4.24
N VAL A 222 -1.74 -5.14 -4.86
CA VAL A 222 -1.61 -5.29 -6.32
C VAL A 222 -2.79 -6.09 -6.89
N ARG A 223 -3.15 -7.20 -6.23
CA ARG A 223 -4.30 -8.03 -6.62
C ARG A 223 -5.64 -7.27 -6.58
N ARG A 224 -5.83 -6.40 -5.58
CA ARG A 224 -7.03 -5.58 -5.46
C ARG A 224 -7.06 -4.54 -6.59
N ASN A 225 -5.96 -3.82 -6.79
CA ASN A 225 -5.84 -2.81 -7.85
C ASN A 225 -6.10 -3.42 -9.23
N LEU A 226 -5.47 -4.56 -9.55
CA LEU A 226 -5.65 -5.26 -10.82
C LEU A 226 -7.12 -5.71 -11.02
N ARG A 227 -7.76 -6.24 -9.98
CA ARG A 227 -9.19 -6.59 -10.05
C ARG A 227 -10.07 -5.36 -10.31
N GLN A 228 -9.78 -4.25 -9.65
CA GLN A 228 -10.54 -3.00 -9.80
C GLN A 228 -10.42 -2.47 -11.23
N ILE A 229 -9.22 -2.46 -11.81
CA ILE A 229 -8.99 -2.08 -13.21
C ILE A 229 -9.83 -2.94 -14.18
N PHE A 230 -9.87 -4.26 -13.98
CA PHE A 230 -10.70 -5.13 -14.82
C PHE A 230 -12.21 -4.95 -14.57
N GLN A 231 -12.62 -4.57 -13.36
CA GLN A 231 -14.03 -4.29 -13.04
C GLN A 231 -14.52 -2.95 -13.60
N SER A 232 -13.63 -1.98 -13.79
CA SER A 232 -13.94 -0.70 -14.46
C SER A 232 -13.89 -0.78 -15.99
N LEU A 233 -13.50 -1.93 -16.56
CA LEU A 233 -13.35 -2.09 -18.01
C LEU A 233 -14.67 -2.09 -18.82
N PRO A 234 -15.82 -2.61 -18.34
CA PRO A 234 -17.02 -2.67 -19.17
C PRO A 234 -17.52 -1.29 -19.66
N PRO A 235 -17.69 -0.26 -18.80
CA PRO A 235 -18.08 1.09 -19.26
C PRO A 235 -17.06 1.73 -20.20
N PHE A 236 -15.78 1.36 -20.05
CA PHE A 236 -14.71 1.80 -20.94
C PHE A 236 -14.87 1.22 -22.35
N ILE A 237 -15.27 -0.05 -22.48
CA ILE A 237 -15.45 -0.70 -23.79
C ILE A 237 -16.54 0.01 -24.60
N ASP A 238 -17.62 0.47 -23.96
CA ASP A 238 -18.72 1.16 -24.64
C ASP A 238 -18.26 2.48 -25.29
N ILE A 239 -17.48 3.28 -24.56
CA ILE A 239 -16.95 4.56 -25.07
C ILE A 239 -15.79 4.33 -26.04
N LEU A 240 -14.96 3.30 -25.82
CA LEU A 240 -13.93 2.90 -26.78
C LEU A 240 -14.56 2.50 -28.12
N LEU A 241 -15.70 1.82 -28.10
CA LEU A 241 -16.42 1.47 -29.32
C LEU A 241 -16.94 2.72 -30.04
N LEU A 242 -17.45 3.72 -29.30
CA LEU A 242 -17.84 5.01 -29.86
C LEU A 242 -16.66 5.74 -30.52
N LEU A 243 -15.50 5.75 -29.86
CA LEU A 243 -14.25 6.32 -30.38
C LEU A 243 -13.81 5.62 -31.67
N LEU A 244 -13.73 4.28 -31.66
CA LEU A 244 -13.35 3.52 -32.85
C LEU A 244 -14.35 3.71 -34.01
N PHE A 245 -15.63 3.91 -33.70
CA PHE A 245 -16.66 4.18 -34.69
C PHE A 245 -16.46 5.53 -35.40
N PHE A 246 -16.25 6.62 -34.66
CA PHE A 246 -15.96 7.94 -35.25
C PHE A 246 -14.64 7.93 -36.02
N MET A 247 -13.62 7.25 -35.50
CA MET A 247 -12.32 7.11 -36.16
C MET A 247 -12.47 6.44 -37.53
N VAL A 248 -13.27 5.38 -37.64
CA VAL A 248 -13.52 4.71 -38.94
C VAL A 248 -14.27 5.64 -39.90
N ILE A 249 -15.25 6.43 -39.44
CA ILE A 249 -15.94 7.42 -40.27
C ILE A 249 -14.95 8.45 -40.82
N PHE A 250 -14.10 9.02 -39.95
CA PHE A 250 -13.10 9.99 -40.37
C PHE A 250 -12.02 9.36 -41.26
N ALA A 251 -11.68 8.09 -41.07
CA ALA A 251 -10.72 7.39 -41.93
C ALA A 251 -11.27 7.21 -43.35
N ILE A 252 -12.55 6.82 -43.48
CA ILE A 252 -13.22 6.72 -44.78
C ILE A 252 -13.29 8.10 -45.44
N LEU A 253 -13.69 9.13 -44.69
CA LEU A 253 -13.77 10.51 -45.19
C LEU A 253 -12.39 11.03 -45.63
N GLY A 254 -11.35 10.82 -44.81
CA GLY A 254 -9.97 11.22 -45.10
C GLY A 254 -9.41 10.51 -46.33
N PHE A 255 -9.66 9.21 -46.47
CA PHE A 255 -9.31 8.46 -47.68
C PHE A 255 -9.99 9.05 -48.92
N CYS A 256 -11.30 9.32 -48.87
CA CYS A 256 -12.01 9.92 -50.01
C CYS A 256 -11.53 11.33 -50.35
N LEU A 257 -11.12 12.13 -49.36
CA LEU A 257 -10.68 13.51 -49.57
C LEU A 257 -9.23 13.62 -50.07
N PHE A 258 -8.33 12.78 -49.57
CA PHE A 258 -6.88 12.97 -49.71
C PHE A 258 -6.15 11.92 -50.55
N SER A 259 -6.77 10.76 -50.83
CA SER A 259 -6.13 9.67 -51.62
C SER A 259 -5.69 10.08 -53.02
N ALA A 260 -6.31 11.09 -53.63
CA ALA A 260 -5.93 11.59 -54.95
C ALA A 260 -4.56 12.31 -54.96
N ASN A 261 -3.98 12.62 -53.80
CA ASN A 261 -2.68 13.26 -53.70
C ASN A 261 -1.54 12.23 -53.66
N SER A 262 -0.79 12.08 -54.75
CA SER A 262 0.33 11.13 -54.82
C SER A 262 1.51 11.49 -53.89
N ALA A 263 1.58 12.74 -53.42
CA ALA A 263 2.61 13.19 -52.48
C ALA A 263 2.28 12.84 -51.01
N ASP A 264 1.09 12.30 -50.73
CA ASP A 264 0.63 11.98 -49.38
C ASP A 264 0.78 10.47 -49.11
N PRO A 265 1.71 10.05 -48.24
CA PRO A 265 1.86 8.64 -47.88
C PRO A 265 0.76 8.16 -46.92
N TYR A 266 0.10 9.07 -46.18
CA TYR A 266 -0.77 8.75 -45.04
C TYR A 266 -2.15 8.26 -45.46
N PHE A 267 -2.79 8.92 -46.44
CA PHE A 267 -4.16 8.62 -46.89
C PHE A 267 -4.22 7.82 -48.21
N SER A 268 -3.15 7.08 -48.51
CA SER A 268 -2.99 6.31 -49.75
C SER A 268 -3.91 5.09 -49.85
N THR A 269 -4.17 4.43 -48.72
CA THR A 269 -5.07 3.26 -48.61
C THR A 269 -5.97 3.42 -47.40
N LEU A 270 -7.07 2.65 -47.35
CA LEU A 270 -7.97 2.68 -46.19
C LEU A 270 -7.25 2.24 -44.91
N GLU A 271 -6.39 1.22 -44.99
CA GLU A 271 -5.59 0.76 -43.84
C GLU A 271 -4.64 1.85 -43.34
N ASN A 272 -3.88 2.48 -44.24
CA ASN A 272 -2.97 3.56 -43.88
C ASN A 272 -3.72 4.77 -43.30
N SER A 273 -4.93 5.04 -43.79
CA SER A 273 -5.79 6.11 -43.27
C SER A 273 -6.25 5.81 -41.83
N ILE A 274 -6.69 4.58 -41.55
CA ILE A 274 -7.08 4.15 -40.20
C ILE A 274 -5.88 4.23 -39.25
N VAL A 275 -4.72 3.70 -39.64
CA VAL A 275 -3.51 3.73 -38.82
C VAL A 275 -3.05 5.16 -38.58
N SER A 276 -3.02 6.00 -39.61
CA SER A 276 -2.58 7.40 -39.49
C SER A 276 -3.48 8.21 -38.57
N LEU A 277 -4.80 7.98 -38.61
CA LEU A 277 -5.75 8.62 -37.70
C LEU A 277 -5.67 8.06 -36.27
N PHE A 278 -5.42 6.76 -36.10
CA PHE A 278 -5.16 6.19 -34.78
C PHE A 278 -3.88 6.79 -34.15
N VAL A 279 -2.82 7.00 -34.94
CA VAL A 279 -1.61 7.70 -34.46
C VAL A 279 -1.88 9.19 -34.19
N LEU A 280 -2.74 9.82 -35.00
CA LEU A 280 -3.15 11.21 -34.79
C LEU A 280 -4.02 11.40 -33.54
N LEU A 281 -4.82 10.40 -33.16
CA LEU A 281 -5.57 10.39 -31.90
C LEU A 281 -4.63 10.58 -30.71
N THR A 282 -3.42 10.02 -30.79
CA THR A 282 -2.39 10.16 -29.75
C THR A 282 -1.49 11.38 -29.95
N THR A 283 -1.79 12.22 -30.94
CA THR A 283 -1.02 13.40 -31.38
C THR A 283 0.46 13.15 -31.70
N ALA A 284 0.86 11.90 -31.97
CA ALA A 284 2.26 11.53 -32.14
C ALA A 284 2.84 11.89 -33.52
N ASN A 285 1.99 12.08 -34.53
CA ASN A 285 2.37 12.43 -35.91
C ASN A 285 1.79 13.79 -36.36
N PHE A 286 1.32 14.63 -35.42
CA PHE A 286 0.93 16.01 -35.71
C PHE A 286 2.15 16.92 -35.52
N PRO A 287 2.52 17.77 -36.51
CA PRO A 287 1.75 18.21 -37.67
C PRO A 287 1.92 17.38 -38.95
N ASP A 288 2.87 16.44 -38.98
CA ASP A 288 3.36 15.78 -40.21
C ASP A 288 2.28 15.14 -41.07
N VAL A 289 1.27 14.51 -40.46
CA VAL A 289 0.14 13.87 -41.16
C VAL A 289 -0.73 14.85 -41.95
N MET A 290 -0.78 16.12 -41.53
CA MET A 290 -1.60 17.16 -42.16
C MET A 290 -0.87 17.89 -43.30
N MET A 291 0.47 17.98 -43.22
CA MET A 291 1.25 18.87 -44.08
C MET A 291 1.08 18.62 -45.59
N PRO A 292 1.03 17.38 -46.11
CA PRO A 292 0.79 17.14 -47.54
C PRO A 292 -0.56 17.72 -48.00
N ALA A 293 -1.63 17.51 -47.24
CA ALA A 293 -2.97 18.02 -47.56
C ALA A 293 -3.08 19.55 -47.38
N TYR A 294 -2.40 20.10 -46.37
CA TYR A 294 -2.40 21.54 -46.07
C TYR A 294 -1.62 22.36 -47.10
N SER A 295 -0.50 21.83 -47.60
CA SER A 295 0.29 22.49 -48.65
C SER A 295 -0.50 22.65 -49.95
N LYS A 296 -1.39 21.69 -50.26
CA LYS A 296 -2.27 21.74 -51.43
C LYS A 296 -3.45 22.69 -51.23
N ASN A 297 -4.11 22.63 -50.07
CA ASN A 297 -5.20 23.54 -49.74
C ASN A 297 -5.19 23.86 -48.24
N ARG A 298 -5.12 25.15 -47.90
CA ARG A 298 -5.09 25.62 -46.50
C ARG A 298 -6.36 25.22 -45.73
N TRP A 299 -7.49 25.06 -46.42
CA TRP A 299 -8.76 24.63 -45.81
C TRP A 299 -8.77 23.17 -45.36
N SER A 300 -7.83 22.33 -45.82
CA SER A 300 -7.68 20.94 -45.35
C SER A 300 -7.44 20.86 -43.84
N CYS A 301 -6.93 21.94 -43.22
CA CYS A 301 -6.75 22.05 -41.77
C CYS A 301 -8.06 21.84 -40.99
N ILE A 302 -9.22 22.23 -41.55
CA ILE A 302 -10.53 22.06 -40.89
C ILE A 302 -10.79 20.59 -40.56
N PHE A 303 -10.45 19.65 -41.46
CA PHE A 303 -10.63 18.23 -41.22
C PHE A 303 -9.89 17.77 -39.96
N PHE A 304 -8.61 18.11 -39.84
CA PHE A 304 -7.77 17.72 -38.71
C PHE A 304 -8.16 18.42 -37.40
N ILE A 305 -8.52 19.71 -37.45
CA ILE A 305 -8.99 20.46 -36.28
C ILE A 305 -10.30 19.85 -35.76
N VAL A 306 -11.26 19.55 -36.64
CA VAL A 306 -12.54 18.96 -36.25
C VAL A 306 -12.32 17.55 -35.68
N TYR A 307 -11.48 16.74 -36.33
CA TYR A 307 -11.09 15.42 -35.83
C TYR A 307 -10.52 15.51 -34.41
N LEU A 308 -9.49 16.32 -34.18
CA LEU A 308 -8.87 16.46 -32.85
C LEU A 308 -9.83 17.06 -31.81
N SER A 309 -10.73 17.95 -32.21
CA SER A 309 -11.71 18.54 -31.29
C SER A 309 -12.70 17.49 -30.77
N ILE A 310 -13.19 16.63 -31.66
CA ILE A 310 -14.18 15.60 -31.33
C ILE A 310 -13.50 14.40 -30.66
N GLU A 311 -12.49 13.82 -31.29
CA GLU A 311 -11.88 12.55 -30.87
C GLU A 311 -10.99 12.73 -29.64
N LEU A 312 -10.03 13.67 -29.71
CA LEU A 312 -9.06 13.86 -28.65
C LEU A 312 -9.63 14.68 -27.48
N TYR A 313 -10.19 15.87 -27.73
CA TYR A 313 -10.59 16.72 -26.60
C TYR A 313 -11.94 16.35 -25.99
N PHE A 314 -12.89 15.83 -26.78
CA PHE A 314 -14.19 15.45 -26.26
C PHE A 314 -14.25 13.98 -25.87
N ILE A 315 -14.08 13.04 -26.82
CA ILE A 315 -14.29 11.60 -26.56
C ILE A 315 -13.22 11.03 -25.61
N MET A 316 -11.92 11.28 -25.84
CA MET A 316 -10.87 10.73 -24.96
C MET A 316 -10.92 11.29 -23.53
N ASN A 317 -11.28 12.57 -23.34
CA ASN A 317 -11.44 13.13 -21.99
C ASN A 317 -12.75 12.65 -21.32
N LEU A 318 -13.80 12.37 -22.08
CA LEU A 318 -15.00 11.71 -21.55
C LEU A 318 -14.70 10.29 -21.09
N LEU A 319 -13.93 9.54 -21.90
CA LEU A 319 -13.44 8.20 -21.56
C LEU A 319 -12.65 8.22 -20.25
N LEU A 320 -11.74 9.19 -20.10
CA LEU A 320 -10.98 9.44 -18.87
C LEU A 320 -11.90 9.63 -17.66
N ALA A 321 -12.91 10.48 -17.79
CA ALA A 321 -13.83 10.81 -16.70
C ALA A 321 -14.67 9.60 -16.26
N VAL A 322 -15.20 8.82 -17.20
CA VAL A 322 -16.02 7.63 -16.90
C VAL A 322 -15.20 6.52 -16.25
N VAL A 323 -13.98 6.28 -16.72
CA VAL A 323 -13.06 5.31 -16.09
C VAL A 323 -12.75 5.72 -14.66
N PHE A 324 -12.49 7.01 -14.42
CA PHE A 324 -12.20 7.51 -13.07
C PHE A 324 -13.37 7.34 -12.11
N ASP A 325 -14.57 7.76 -12.51
CA ASP A 325 -15.76 7.69 -11.65
C ASP A 325 -16.13 6.24 -11.30
N THR A 326 -16.10 5.35 -12.30
CA THR A 326 -16.37 3.92 -12.09
C THR A 326 -15.31 3.27 -11.20
N PHE A 327 -14.02 3.60 -11.38
CA PHE A 327 -12.94 3.09 -10.53
C PHE A 327 -13.10 3.54 -9.07
N ASN A 328 -13.42 4.82 -8.83
CA ASN A 328 -13.66 5.34 -7.48
C ASN A 328 -14.88 4.68 -6.82
N GLY A 329 -15.96 4.46 -7.58
CA GLY A 329 -17.13 3.73 -7.10
C GLY A 329 -16.77 2.30 -6.64
N VAL A 330 -15.97 1.58 -7.43
CA VAL A 330 -15.48 0.24 -7.07
C VAL A 330 -14.54 0.29 -5.86
N GLU A 331 -13.65 1.29 -5.74
CA GLU A 331 -12.79 1.45 -4.55
C GLU A 331 -13.60 1.70 -3.29
N LYS A 332 -14.58 2.61 -3.34
CA LYS A 332 -15.49 2.93 -2.24
C LYS A 332 -16.27 1.70 -1.77
N MET A 333 -16.91 0.98 -2.68
CA MET A 333 -17.65 -0.25 -2.34
C MET A 333 -16.73 -1.32 -1.76
N LYS A 334 -15.50 -1.43 -2.27
CA LYS A 334 -14.53 -2.38 -1.72
C LYS A 334 -14.06 -1.98 -0.31
N PHE A 335 -13.88 -0.69 -0.06
CA PHE A 335 -13.55 -0.17 1.26
C PHE A 335 -14.68 -0.43 2.26
N LYS A 336 -15.94 -0.12 1.91
CA LYS A 336 -17.13 -0.47 2.69
C LYS A 336 -17.14 -1.96 3.07
N SER A 337 -16.97 -2.85 2.09
CA SER A 337 -16.91 -4.30 2.34
C SER A 337 -15.78 -4.72 3.29
N LEU A 338 -14.60 -4.10 3.21
CA LEU A 338 -13.47 -4.39 4.11
C LEU A 338 -13.72 -3.91 5.53
N LEU A 339 -14.33 -2.73 5.68
CA LEU A 339 -14.66 -2.15 6.98
C LEU A 339 -15.71 -2.99 7.71
N LEU A 340 -16.79 -3.37 7.02
CA LEU A 340 -17.84 -4.22 7.57
C LEU A 340 -17.34 -5.63 7.93
N HIS A 341 -16.45 -6.20 7.11
CA HIS A 341 -15.82 -7.48 7.43
C HIS A 341 -14.98 -7.45 8.72
N LYS A 342 -14.21 -6.38 8.91
CA LYS A 342 -13.47 -6.16 10.17
C LYS A 342 -14.40 -6.03 11.36
N ARG A 343 -15.51 -5.31 11.20
CA ARG A 343 -16.53 -5.14 12.25
C ARG A 343 -17.16 -6.48 12.64
N SER A 344 -17.53 -7.30 11.67
CA SER A 344 -18.04 -8.66 11.89
C SER A 344 -17.06 -9.55 12.67
N ALA A 345 -15.76 -9.49 12.35
CA ALA A 345 -14.73 -10.21 13.11
C ALA A 345 -14.64 -9.75 14.57
N ILE A 346 -14.79 -8.44 14.83
CA ILE A 346 -14.81 -7.89 16.19
C ILE A 346 -16.03 -8.41 16.95
N GLU A 347 -17.21 -8.45 16.32
CA GLU A 347 -18.45 -8.97 16.92
C GLU A 347 -18.30 -10.45 17.32
N HIS A 348 -17.76 -11.29 16.43
CA HIS A 348 -17.53 -12.72 16.73
C HIS A 348 -16.49 -12.91 17.83
N ALA A 349 -15.38 -12.17 17.79
CA ALA A 349 -14.36 -12.23 18.83
C ALA A 349 -14.91 -11.75 20.19
N PHE A 350 -15.72 -10.69 20.22
CA PHE A 350 -16.34 -10.18 21.43
C PHE A 350 -17.29 -11.21 22.05
N GLN A 351 -18.14 -11.86 21.24
CA GLN A 351 -19.04 -12.91 21.70
C GLN A 351 -18.31 -14.11 22.35
N LEU A 352 -17.13 -14.47 21.86
CA LEU A 352 -16.30 -15.55 22.43
C LEU A 352 -15.58 -15.16 23.73
N LEU A 353 -15.30 -13.87 23.92
CA LEU A 353 -14.57 -13.35 25.08
C LEU A 353 -15.48 -13.03 26.27
N VAL A 354 -16.77 -12.85 26.00
CA VAL A 354 -17.79 -12.56 27.00
C VAL A 354 -18.22 -13.84 27.71
N SER A 355 -18.37 -13.78 29.03
CA SER A 355 -18.83 -14.92 29.83
C SER A 355 -20.35 -14.99 29.88
N ARG A 356 -20.93 -16.21 29.91
CA ARG A 356 -22.40 -16.39 30.08
C ARG A 356 -22.97 -15.75 31.36
N GLN A 357 -22.14 -15.56 32.39
CA GLN A 357 -22.54 -14.97 33.68
C GLN A 357 -22.50 -13.43 33.67
N ARG A 358 -21.77 -12.81 32.74
CA ARG A 358 -21.65 -11.36 32.57
C ARG A 358 -21.56 -11.03 31.08
N PRO A 359 -22.70 -10.84 30.40
CA PRO A 359 -22.74 -10.59 28.97
C PRO A 359 -22.24 -9.19 28.57
N ASP A 360 -22.15 -8.27 29.53
CA ASP A 360 -22.07 -6.84 29.24
C ASP A 360 -20.66 -6.31 28.93
N GLY A 361 -19.60 -7.13 29.06
CA GLY A 361 -18.26 -6.66 28.68
C GLY A 361 -17.10 -7.62 28.89
N VAL A 362 -15.96 -7.26 28.28
CA VAL A 362 -14.70 -8.02 28.36
C VAL A 362 -13.83 -7.47 29.49
N CYS A 363 -13.45 -8.31 30.46
CA CYS A 363 -12.55 -7.88 31.54
C CYS A 363 -11.07 -7.95 31.10
N LEU A 364 -10.19 -7.29 31.86
CA LEU A 364 -8.74 -7.26 31.60
C LEU A 364 -8.11 -8.66 31.50
N LYS A 365 -8.62 -9.65 32.27
CA LYS A 365 -8.13 -11.03 32.22
C LYS A 365 -8.38 -11.70 30.86
N GLN A 366 -9.59 -11.55 30.31
CA GLN A 366 -9.95 -12.10 29.00
C GLN A 366 -9.23 -11.36 27.88
N PHE A 367 -9.09 -10.03 28.00
CA PHE A 367 -8.31 -9.23 27.06
C PHE A 367 -6.83 -9.64 27.05
N ASP A 368 -6.21 -9.86 28.22
CA ASP A 368 -4.84 -10.37 28.30
C ASP A 368 -4.70 -11.76 27.65
N GLY A 369 -5.67 -12.66 27.90
CA GLY A 369 -5.75 -13.96 27.25
C GLY A 369 -5.74 -13.88 25.73
N LEU A 370 -6.59 -13.01 25.16
CA LEU A 370 -6.63 -12.72 23.72
C LEU A 370 -5.27 -12.21 23.19
N MET A 371 -4.67 -11.25 23.90
CA MET A 371 -3.44 -10.60 23.47
C MET A 371 -2.24 -11.55 23.40
N ARG A 372 -2.21 -12.58 24.25
CA ARG A 372 -1.15 -13.62 24.21
C ARG A 372 -1.12 -14.37 22.87
N PHE A 373 -2.28 -14.58 22.24
CA PHE A 373 -2.38 -15.26 20.95
C PHE A 373 -2.36 -14.30 19.76
N TYR A 374 -3.06 -13.16 19.86
CA TYR A 374 -3.11 -12.19 18.76
C TYR A 374 -1.76 -11.46 18.57
N ARG A 375 -1.07 -11.07 19.66
CA ARG A 375 0.26 -10.44 19.63
C ARG A 375 1.17 -10.95 20.76
N PRO A 376 1.83 -12.11 20.58
CA PRO A 376 2.59 -12.77 21.65
C PRO A 376 3.81 -11.97 22.14
N ARG A 377 4.40 -11.10 21.30
CA ARG A 377 5.60 -10.30 21.64
C ARG A 377 5.30 -9.04 22.46
N MET A 378 4.04 -8.78 22.80
CA MET A 378 3.62 -7.56 23.48
C MET A 378 3.87 -7.64 24.99
N THR A 379 4.47 -6.59 25.56
CA THR A 379 4.76 -6.56 27.00
C THR A 379 3.47 -6.47 27.84
N PRO A 380 3.44 -6.98 29.08
CA PRO A 380 2.26 -6.84 29.95
C PRO A 380 1.87 -5.38 30.22
N GLN A 381 2.87 -4.49 30.29
CA GLN A 381 2.67 -3.04 30.36
C GLN A 381 1.89 -2.52 29.15
N ASP A 382 2.34 -2.86 27.94
CA ASP A 382 1.68 -2.40 26.72
C ASP A 382 0.25 -2.94 26.62
N ARG A 383 0.01 -4.19 27.05
CA ARG A 383 -1.34 -4.80 27.04
C ARG A 383 -2.29 -4.02 27.95
N PHE A 384 -1.86 -3.70 29.16
CA PHE A 384 -2.64 -2.89 30.09
C PHE A 384 -2.92 -1.49 29.52
N LEU A 385 -1.90 -0.83 28.95
CA LEU A 385 -2.07 0.48 28.32
C LEU A 385 -3.05 0.43 27.14
N THR A 386 -3.00 -0.61 26.30
CA THR A 386 -3.99 -0.78 25.21
C THR A 386 -5.40 -1.04 25.71
N PHE A 387 -5.57 -1.81 26.79
CA PHE A 387 -6.88 -2.01 27.40
C PHE A 387 -7.45 -0.68 27.91
N LYS A 388 -6.63 0.11 28.61
CA LYS A 388 -7.04 1.42 29.12
C LYS A 388 -7.35 2.42 27.99
N ALA A 389 -6.58 2.38 26.90
CA ALA A 389 -6.81 3.24 25.74
C ALA A 389 -8.09 2.88 24.96
N LEU A 390 -8.52 1.63 24.98
CA LEU A 390 -9.82 1.23 24.44
C LEU A 390 -10.99 1.69 25.32
N ASN A 391 -10.77 1.74 26.63
CA ASN A 391 -11.80 2.04 27.62
C ASN A 391 -12.06 3.54 27.76
N HIS A 392 -12.85 4.10 26.83
CA HIS A 392 -13.28 5.50 26.93
C HIS A 392 -14.34 5.74 28.00
N SER A 393 -15.14 4.73 28.31
CA SER A 393 -16.22 4.81 29.30
C SER A 393 -15.73 4.85 30.76
N GLY A 394 -14.47 4.50 31.01
CA GLY A 394 -13.90 4.40 32.36
C GLY A 394 -14.47 3.22 33.17
N ALA A 395 -15.21 2.32 32.54
CA ALA A 395 -15.81 1.15 33.18
C ALA A 395 -14.75 0.08 33.50
N THR A 396 -15.04 -0.86 34.40
CA THR A 396 -14.12 -1.97 34.70
C THR A 396 -14.06 -3.03 33.58
N MET A 397 -14.95 -2.93 32.58
CA MET A 397 -15.11 -3.87 31.47
C MET A 397 -15.26 -3.10 30.16
N LEU A 398 -14.79 -3.68 29.05
CA LEU A 398 -14.93 -3.09 27.72
C LEU A 398 -16.29 -3.43 27.12
N SER A 399 -17.04 -2.40 26.72
CA SER A 399 -18.27 -2.55 25.95
C SER A 399 -17.97 -2.92 24.49
N LEU A 400 -18.98 -3.40 23.74
CA LEU A 400 -18.82 -3.65 22.30
C LEU A 400 -18.48 -2.36 21.53
N GLN A 401 -19.01 -1.21 21.95
CA GLN A 401 -18.72 0.09 21.32
C GLN A 401 -17.27 0.49 21.50
N ASP A 402 -16.71 0.29 22.70
CA ASP A 402 -15.29 0.51 22.98
C ASP A 402 -14.42 -0.47 22.18
N PHE A 403 -14.87 -1.73 22.06
CA PHE A 403 -14.13 -2.78 21.36
C PHE A 403 -14.11 -2.60 19.83
N TYR A 404 -15.02 -1.84 19.21
CA TYR A 404 -14.94 -1.54 17.77
C TYR A 404 -13.66 -0.81 17.36
N LYS A 405 -13.06 -0.03 18.27
CA LYS A 405 -11.79 0.68 18.02
C LYS A 405 -10.55 -0.22 18.13
N PHE A 406 -10.74 -1.54 18.32
CA PHE A 406 -9.66 -2.52 18.50
C PHE A 406 -8.50 -2.36 17.51
N TYR A 407 -8.78 -2.38 16.20
CA TYR A 407 -7.74 -2.30 15.17
C TYR A 407 -7.00 -0.96 15.15
N GLU A 408 -7.60 0.12 15.64
CA GLU A 408 -6.98 1.43 15.70
C GLU A 408 -6.00 1.55 16.87
N VAL A 409 -6.34 0.96 18.02
CA VAL A 409 -5.56 1.06 19.26
C VAL A 409 -4.45 0.02 19.33
N ILE A 410 -4.67 -1.18 18.80
CA ILE A 410 -3.69 -2.29 18.88
C ILE A 410 -2.37 -1.98 18.15
N GLY A 411 -2.40 -1.05 17.18
CA GLY A 411 -1.22 -0.60 16.44
C GLY A 411 -0.30 0.36 17.19
N LEU A 412 -0.71 0.85 18.37
CA LEU A 412 0.04 1.86 19.13
C LEU A 412 1.30 1.25 19.77
N LYS A 413 2.40 2.00 19.68
CA LYS A 413 3.62 1.74 20.45
C LYS A 413 3.66 2.70 21.63
N TRP A 414 3.69 2.17 22.85
CA TRP A 414 3.68 2.96 24.07
C TRP A 414 5.09 3.37 24.46
N LYS A 415 5.22 4.63 24.89
CA LYS A 415 6.42 5.17 25.52
C LYS A 415 6.01 6.02 26.70
N ALA A 416 6.74 5.94 27.81
CA ALA A 416 6.54 6.89 28.91
C ALA A 416 6.87 8.30 28.42
N ARG A 417 6.07 9.30 28.81
CA ARG A 417 6.38 10.71 28.59
C ARG A 417 7.55 11.10 29.51
N ARG A 418 8.78 10.82 29.08
CA ARG A 418 9.98 11.28 29.79
C ARG A 418 10.26 12.71 29.39
N SER A 419 9.98 13.65 30.28
CA SER A 419 10.37 15.05 30.10
C SER A 419 11.89 15.19 30.27
N GLY A 420 12.63 15.14 29.17
CA GLY A 420 13.94 15.79 29.10
C GLY A 420 15.15 15.09 29.70
N GLU A 421 15.20 13.76 29.79
CA GLU A 421 16.49 13.06 30.00
C GLU A 421 17.36 13.27 28.75
N HIS A 422 18.34 14.16 28.86
CA HIS A 422 19.38 14.31 27.86
C HIS A 422 20.36 13.14 27.98
N TRP A 423 20.84 12.62 26.85
CA TRP A 423 21.80 11.51 26.86
C TRP A 423 23.11 11.82 27.62
N PHE A 424 23.35 13.10 27.89
CA PHE A 424 24.51 13.62 28.60
C PHE A 424 24.25 13.98 30.07
N ASP A 425 23.07 13.68 30.62
CA ASP A 425 22.78 13.93 32.04
C ASP A 425 23.61 13.03 32.98
N ASP A 426 24.08 11.88 32.49
CA ASP A 426 24.94 10.95 33.24
C ASP A 426 26.44 11.29 33.15
N LEU A 427 26.83 12.33 32.40
CA LEU A 427 28.23 12.72 32.19
C LEU A 427 28.77 13.63 33.31
N PRO A 428 30.10 13.61 33.58
CA PRO A 428 30.71 14.48 34.59
C PRO A 428 30.50 15.96 34.26
N ARG A 429 30.50 16.83 35.29
CA ARG A 429 30.08 18.25 35.19
C ARG A 429 30.75 19.05 34.06
N THR A 430 32.01 18.77 33.73
CA THR A 430 32.75 19.43 32.64
C THR A 430 32.19 19.07 31.26
N ALA A 431 31.97 17.78 31.00
CA ALA A 431 31.36 17.29 29.77
C ALA A 431 29.90 17.73 29.66
N PHE A 432 29.16 17.69 30.77
CA PHE A 432 27.78 18.18 30.83
C PHE A 432 27.66 19.62 30.35
N LEU A 433 28.57 20.52 30.77
CA LEU A 433 28.54 21.93 30.36
C LEU A 433 28.78 22.09 28.85
N ILE A 434 29.70 21.30 28.28
CA ILE A 434 30.00 21.30 26.84
C ILE A 434 28.78 20.84 26.04
N PHE A 435 28.19 19.69 26.38
CA PHE A 435 27.04 19.17 25.65
C PHE A 435 25.78 20.03 25.84
N LYS A 436 25.59 20.63 27.01
CA LYS A 436 24.53 21.62 27.25
C LYS A 436 24.71 22.86 26.36
N GLY A 437 25.94 23.34 26.19
CA GLY A 437 26.27 24.43 25.27
C GLY A 437 25.98 24.07 23.81
N ILE A 438 26.38 22.87 23.36
CA ILE A 438 26.12 22.37 22.01
C ILE A 438 24.62 22.22 21.76
N ASN A 439 23.87 21.67 22.71
CA ASN A 439 22.42 21.53 22.62
C ASN A 439 21.72 22.90 22.48
N LEU A 440 22.15 23.89 23.27
CA LEU A 440 21.64 25.27 23.17
C LEU A 440 21.95 25.90 21.81
N LEU A 441 23.17 25.71 21.29
CA LEU A 441 23.59 26.22 19.99
C LEU A 441 22.77 25.59 18.86
N VAL A 442 22.65 24.26 18.84
CA VAL A 442 21.94 23.50 17.80
C VAL A 442 20.45 23.80 17.77
N LYS A 443 19.82 24.01 18.94
CA LYS A 443 18.42 24.39 19.06
C LYS A 443 18.15 25.86 18.73
N SER A 444 19.17 26.70 18.64
CA SER A 444 19.00 28.11 18.33
C SER A 444 18.45 28.31 16.89
N LYS A 445 17.50 29.24 16.73
CA LYS A 445 17.00 29.62 15.40
C LYS A 445 18.11 30.20 14.51
N ALA A 446 19.09 30.88 15.11
CA ALA A 446 20.24 31.44 14.41
C ALA A 446 21.08 30.35 13.71
N PHE A 447 21.35 29.23 14.38
CA PHE A 447 22.07 28.11 13.77
C PHE A 447 21.34 27.53 12.56
N GLN A 448 20.01 27.38 12.64
CA GLN A 448 19.19 26.92 11.52
C GLN A 448 19.26 27.86 10.31
N TYR A 449 19.09 29.18 10.54
CA TYR A 449 19.20 30.18 9.47
C TYR A 449 20.60 30.26 8.87
N ALA A 450 21.65 30.16 9.69
CA ALA A 450 23.03 30.12 9.22
C ALA A 450 23.25 28.92 8.27
N MET A 451 22.75 27.74 8.61
CA MET A 451 22.85 26.57 7.73
C MET A 451 22.06 26.73 6.43
N TYR A 452 20.87 27.34 6.47
CA TYR A 452 20.12 27.66 5.25
C TYR A 452 20.87 28.66 4.36
N LEU A 453 21.53 29.66 4.94
CA LEU A 453 22.37 30.61 4.22
C LEU A 453 23.54 29.89 3.54
N VAL A 454 24.22 28.97 4.24
CA VAL A 454 25.29 28.15 3.66
C VAL A 454 24.80 27.34 2.46
N VAL A 455 23.62 26.69 2.57
CA VAL A 455 23.02 25.94 1.46
C VAL A 455 22.70 26.86 0.27
N ALA A 456 22.16 28.06 0.52
CA ALA A 456 21.87 29.03 -0.53
C ALA A 456 23.15 29.51 -1.24
N ILE A 457 24.21 29.82 -0.48
CA ILE A 457 25.52 30.22 -1.02
C ILE A 457 26.11 29.07 -1.85
N ASN A 458 26.05 27.83 -1.38
CA ASN A 458 26.50 26.66 -2.13
C ASN A 458 25.73 26.52 -3.46
N GLY A 459 24.41 26.71 -3.45
CA GLY A 459 23.60 26.66 -4.67
C GLY A 459 23.98 27.73 -5.69
N ILE A 460 24.18 28.97 -5.23
CA ILE A 460 24.66 30.07 -6.10
C ILE A 460 26.06 29.75 -6.62
N TRP A 461 26.95 29.22 -5.78
CA TRP A 461 28.30 28.83 -6.19
C TRP A 461 28.29 27.76 -7.28
N ILE A 462 27.51 26.69 -7.10
CA ILE A 462 27.35 25.62 -8.10
C ILE A 462 26.85 26.23 -9.42
N LEU A 463 25.85 27.12 -9.37
CA LEU A 463 25.32 27.78 -10.55
C LEU A 463 26.39 28.61 -11.28
N VAL A 464 27.14 29.45 -10.56
CA VAL A 464 28.22 30.27 -11.13
C VAL A 464 29.31 29.39 -11.72
N GLU A 465 29.74 28.36 -10.99
CA GLU A 465 30.75 27.40 -11.46
C GLU A 465 30.30 26.71 -12.76
N THR A 466 29.05 26.24 -12.84
CA THR A 466 28.53 25.63 -14.07
C THR A 466 28.50 26.59 -15.25
N ASN A 467 28.18 27.87 -15.02
CA ASN A 467 28.18 28.87 -16.08
C ASN A 467 29.61 29.23 -16.55
N MET A 468 30.56 29.34 -15.61
CA MET A 468 31.98 29.60 -15.93
C MET A 468 32.63 28.45 -16.69
N LEU A 469 32.30 27.20 -16.36
CA LEU A 469 32.82 26.02 -17.06
C LEU A 469 32.33 25.91 -18.50
N ASN A 470 31.12 26.39 -18.81
CA ASN A 470 30.56 26.40 -20.16
C ASN A 470 31.35 27.30 -21.14
N VAL A 471 32.22 28.19 -20.63
CA VAL A 471 33.00 29.17 -21.43
C VAL A 471 34.37 28.60 -21.88
N GLY A 472 34.61 27.30 -21.75
CA GLY A 472 35.72 26.63 -22.47
C GLY A 472 36.80 25.98 -21.60
N VAL A 473 36.49 25.59 -20.37
CA VAL A 473 37.43 24.82 -19.53
C VAL A 473 37.01 23.34 -19.57
N SER A 474 37.91 22.48 -20.05
CA SER A 474 37.73 21.02 -19.98
C SER A 474 37.37 20.61 -18.56
N TRP A 475 36.39 19.70 -18.39
CA TRP A 475 36.03 19.10 -17.11
C TRP A 475 37.30 18.56 -16.43
N THR A 476 37.88 19.32 -15.51
CA THR A 476 39.06 18.88 -14.79
C THR A 476 38.61 17.78 -13.84
N ARG A 477 39.29 16.63 -13.88
CA ARG A 477 39.06 15.50 -12.94
C ARG A 477 39.33 15.86 -11.47
N VAL A 478 39.75 17.10 -11.21
CA VAL A 478 40.10 17.58 -9.88
C VAL A 478 38.83 18.01 -9.16
N VAL A 479 38.61 17.45 -7.98
CA VAL A 479 37.51 17.87 -7.10
C VAL A 479 37.67 19.36 -6.79
N PRO A 480 36.64 20.19 -7.03
CA PRO A 480 36.69 21.59 -6.65
C PRO A 480 36.93 21.72 -5.14
N TRP A 481 37.93 22.50 -4.74
CA TRP A 481 38.19 22.87 -3.35
C TRP A 481 36.94 23.40 -2.61
N SER A 482 36.07 24.13 -3.32
CA SER A 482 34.77 24.60 -2.82
C SER A 482 33.89 23.46 -2.34
N TYR A 483 33.85 22.33 -3.05
CA TYR A 483 33.08 21.16 -2.67
C TYR A 483 33.56 20.56 -1.34
N ILE A 484 34.88 20.49 -1.14
CA ILE A 484 35.48 20.02 0.12
C ILE A 484 35.10 20.96 1.28
N ILE A 485 35.13 22.28 1.04
CA ILE A 485 34.73 23.29 2.04
C ILE A 485 33.26 23.11 2.43
N PHE A 486 32.33 23.02 1.47
CA PHE A 486 30.91 22.83 1.81
C PHE A 486 30.65 21.47 2.47
N LEU A 487 31.29 20.40 2.01
CA LEU A 487 31.15 19.07 2.60
C LEU A 487 31.64 19.03 4.05
N THR A 488 32.77 19.65 4.35
CA THR A 488 33.28 19.76 5.73
C THR A 488 32.33 20.55 6.63
N ILE A 489 31.75 21.66 6.15
CA ILE A 489 30.72 22.41 6.90
C ILE A 489 29.51 21.52 7.19
N TYR A 490 29.00 20.76 6.22
CA TYR A 490 27.88 19.84 6.43
C TYR A 490 28.24 18.66 7.35
N GLY A 491 29.48 18.16 7.30
CA GLY A 491 29.98 17.16 8.23
C GLY A 491 29.97 17.66 9.68
N ILE A 492 30.49 18.87 9.91
CA ILE A 492 30.50 19.52 11.23
C ILE A 492 29.07 19.76 11.72
N GLU A 493 28.17 20.24 10.86
CA GLU A 493 26.75 20.41 11.21
C GLU A 493 26.13 19.12 11.74
N VAL A 494 26.31 18.01 11.01
CA VAL A 494 25.76 16.70 11.38
C VAL A 494 26.35 16.22 12.72
N LEU A 495 27.66 16.36 12.91
CA LEU A 495 28.33 15.99 14.17
C LEU A 495 27.82 16.81 15.36
N LEU A 496 27.67 18.13 15.20
CA LEU A 496 27.11 19.02 16.21
C LEU A 496 25.66 18.64 16.55
N LYS A 497 24.83 18.34 15.54
CA LYS A 497 23.44 17.94 15.78
C LYS A 497 23.31 16.60 16.49
N ILE A 498 24.10 15.60 16.11
CA ILE A 498 24.08 14.27 16.75
C ILE A 498 24.54 14.37 18.22
N THR A 499 25.59 15.15 18.49
CA THR A 499 26.10 15.35 19.86
C THR A 499 25.16 16.21 20.72
N GLY A 500 24.55 17.26 20.16
CA GLY A 500 23.65 18.16 20.88
C GLY A 500 22.26 17.58 21.19
N LEU A 501 21.65 16.89 20.23
CA LEU A 501 20.29 16.32 20.36
C LEU A 501 20.30 14.87 20.88
N GLY A 502 21.42 14.18 20.72
CA GLY A 502 21.54 12.73 20.92
C GLY A 502 21.14 11.93 19.67
N PRO A 503 21.74 10.75 19.46
CA PRO A 503 21.52 9.96 18.24
C PRO A 503 20.06 9.51 18.07
N LEU A 504 19.38 9.14 19.17
CA LEU A 504 17.99 8.68 19.12
C LEU A 504 17.02 9.78 18.66
N THR A 505 17.17 11.00 19.20
CA THR A 505 16.37 12.17 18.84
C THR A 505 16.78 12.74 17.49
N TYR A 506 18.04 12.59 17.09
CA TYR A 506 18.49 13.03 15.77
C TYR A 506 17.85 12.18 14.65
N PHE A 507 17.91 10.85 14.77
CA PHE A 507 17.37 9.92 13.77
C PHE A 507 15.85 9.76 13.79
N SER A 508 15.15 10.30 14.81
CA SER A 508 13.67 10.35 14.80
C SER A 508 13.13 11.27 13.70
N SER A 509 13.86 12.34 13.36
CA SER A 509 13.46 13.29 12.33
C SER A 509 13.93 12.83 10.95
N GLY A 510 12.97 12.54 10.05
CA GLY A 510 13.26 12.15 8.66
C GLY A 510 14.10 13.17 7.88
N TRP A 511 14.00 14.46 8.22
CA TRP A 511 14.82 15.50 7.59
C TRP A 511 16.27 15.50 8.05
N ASN A 512 16.54 15.14 9.30
CA ASN A 512 17.89 14.95 9.81
C ASN A 512 18.49 13.65 9.25
N LEU A 513 17.69 12.58 9.15
CA LEU A 513 18.09 11.34 8.49
C LEU A 513 18.47 11.57 7.02
N PHE A 514 17.72 12.40 6.29
CA PHE A 514 18.06 12.81 4.92
C PHE A 514 19.39 13.57 4.86
N ASP A 515 19.60 14.56 5.75
CA ASP A 515 20.85 15.34 5.79
C ASP A 515 22.04 14.44 6.07
N PHE A 516 21.91 13.56 7.06
CA PHE A 516 22.92 12.56 7.40
C PHE A 516 23.23 11.67 6.20
N SER A 517 22.20 11.11 5.55
CA SER A 517 22.37 10.22 4.40
C SER A 517 23.12 10.91 3.26
N VAL A 518 22.70 12.11 2.86
CA VAL A 518 23.34 12.87 1.78
C VAL A 518 24.79 13.25 2.15
N THR A 519 25.06 13.65 3.39
CA THR A 519 26.42 13.97 3.85
C THR A 519 27.30 12.71 3.84
N VAL A 520 26.81 11.57 4.34
CA VAL A 520 27.56 10.30 4.36
C VAL A 520 27.83 9.78 2.94
N PHE A 521 26.83 9.83 2.04
CA PHE A 521 27.04 9.49 0.64
C PHE A 521 28.10 10.38 -0.02
N ALA A 522 28.09 11.69 0.24
CA ALA A 522 29.09 12.61 -0.28
C ALA A 522 30.51 12.31 0.24
N PHE A 523 30.67 12.00 1.53
CA PHE A 523 31.96 11.54 2.08
C PHE A 523 32.42 10.22 1.44
N LEU A 524 31.50 9.26 1.27
CA LEU A 524 31.82 7.98 0.61
C LEU A 524 32.28 8.20 -0.84
N GLY A 525 31.62 9.11 -1.58
CA GLY A 525 32.03 9.49 -2.92
C GLY A 525 33.41 10.14 -2.98
N LEU A 526 33.71 11.04 -2.02
CA LEU A 526 35.03 11.68 -1.93
C LEU A 526 36.13 10.67 -1.60
N ILE A 527 35.87 9.74 -0.66
CA ILE A 527 36.81 8.68 -0.28
C ILE A 527 37.03 7.72 -1.46
N ALA A 528 35.96 7.27 -2.13
CA ALA A 528 36.07 6.38 -3.29
C ALA A 528 36.88 7.02 -4.42
N LEU A 529 36.71 8.33 -4.65
CA LEU A 529 37.49 9.07 -5.63
C LEU A 529 38.97 9.22 -5.21
N ALA A 530 39.25 9.37 -3.91
CA ALA A 530 40.63 9.37 -3.39
C ALA A 530 41.35 8.01 -3.56
N PHE A 531 40.59 6.93 -3.72
CA PHE A 531 41.10 5.59 -4.06
C PHE A 531 41.05 5.29 -5.57
N ASP A 532 40.88 6.31 -6.43
CA ASP A 532 40.83 6.20 -7.89
C ASP A 532 39.74 5.24 -8.43
N MET A 533 38.65 5.06 -7.68
CA MET A 533 37.52 4.23 -8.12
C MET A 533 36.59 5.03 -9.06
N GLU A 534 36.95 5.11 -10.34
CA GLU A 534 36.26 5.92 -11.38
C GLU A 534 34.72 5.79 -11.41
N PRO A 535 34.11 4.60 -11.23
CA PRO A 535 32.66 4.46 -11.28
C PRO A 535 31.90 5.22 -10.20
N PHE A 536 32.56 5.70 -9.13
CA PHE A 536 31.90 6.44 -8.04
C PHE A 536 31.87 7.96 -8.24
N TYR A 537 32.46 8.49 -9.32
CA TYR A 537 32.46 9.92 -9.62
C TYR A 537 31.05 10.52 -9.72
N PHE A 538 30.03 9.74 -10.13
CA PHE A 538 28.64 10.20 -10.16
C PHE A 538 28.14 10.72 -8.80
N ILE A 539 28.68 10.23 -7.68
CA ILE A 539 28.30 10.71 -6.34
C ILE A 539 28.68 12.19 -6.16
N VAL A 540 29.83 12.60 -6.70
CA VAL A 540 30.26 14.01 -6.71
C VAL A 540 29.35 14.83 -7.62
N VAL A 541 28.90 14.27 -8.74
CA VAL A 541 27.92 14.92 -9.64
C VAL A 541 26.57 15.16 -8.95
N LEU A 542 26.18 14.31 -8.00
CA LEU A 542 24.94 14.46 -7.21
C LEU A 542 25.00 15.57 -6.13
N ARG A 543 26.06 16.38 -6.09
CA ARG A 543 26.19 17.54 -5.18
C ARG A 543 24.96 18.48 -5.12
N PRO A 544 24.19 18.73 -6.20
CA PRO A 544 22.99 19.57 -6.12
C PRO A 544 21.87 18.99 -5.25
N LEU A 545 21.87 17.69 -4.95
CA LEU A 545 20.89 17.08 -4.01
C LEU A 545 20.96 17.72 -2.62
N GLN A 546 22.10 18.30 -2.24
CA GLN A 546 22.25 19.06 -0.99
C GLN A 546 21.34 20.30 -0.94
N LEU A 547 20.95 20.85 -2.10
CA LEU A 547 20.05 22.00 -2.20
C LEU A 547 18.60 21.65 -1.86
N LEU A 548 18.22 20.36 -1.88
CA LEU A 548 16.91 19.90 -1.42
C LEU A 548 16.66 20.26 0.06
N ARG A 549 17.73 20.53 0.83
CA ARG A 549 17.61 21.06 2.20
C ARG A 549 16.89 22.40 2.26
N LEU A 550 16.94 23.21 1.20
CA LEU A 550 16.25 24.49 1.12
C LEU A 550 14.73 24.32 1.09
N PHE A 551 14.22 23.17 0.62
CA PHE A 551 12.78 22.89 0.62
C PHE A 551 12.21 22.78 2.05
N LYS A 552 13.06 22.57 3.05
CA LYS A 552 12.66 22.62 4.46
C LYS A 552 12.18 24.00 4.88
N ILE A 553 12.58 25.09 4.22
CA ILE A 553 12.21 26.46 4.65
C ILE A 553 10.70 26.69 4.52
N LYS A 554 10.10 26.25 3.41
CA LYS A 554 8.70 26.52 3.10
C LYS A 554 7.81 25.36 3.53
N GLN A 555 6.89 25.61 4.46
CA GLN A 555 5.92 24.59 4.93
C GLN A 555 5.20 23.88 3.78
N ARG A 556 4.83 24.60 2.72
CA ARG A 556 4.12 24.00 1.58
C ARG A 556 4.93 22.85 0.94
N TYR A 557 6.25 22.99 0.83
CA TYR A 557 7.09 21.92 0.28
C TYR A 557 7.26 20.76 1.26
N ARG A 558 7.36 21.05 2.57
CA ARG A 558 7.35 20.01 3.61
C ARG A 558 6.09 19.16 3.52
N ASN A 559 4.93 19.80 3.48
CA ASN A 559 3.65 19.12 3.36
C ASN A 559 3.60 18.21 2.12
N VAL A 560 4.07 18.69 0.96
CA VAL A 560 4.12 17.91 -0.30
C VAL A 560 5.05 16.70 -0.22
N LEU A 561 6.19 16.82 0.46
CA LEU A 561 7.12 15.69 0.60
C LEU A 561 6.62 14.69 1.64
N ASP A 562 6.04 15.17 2.74
CA ASP A 562 5.41 14.32 3.75
C ASP A 562 4.20 13.58 3.17
N THR A 563 3.37 14.22 2.32
CA THR A 563 2.29 13.53 1.59
C THR A 563 2.87 12.47 0.66
N MET A 564 3.92 12.78 -0.10
CA MET A 564 4.54 11.86 -1.05
C MET A 564 5.09 10.61 -0.36
N PHE A 565 5.84 10.77 0.73
CA PHE A 565 6.40 9.62 1.47
C PHE A 565 5.33 8.78 2.17
N GLU A 566 4.25 9.41 2.66
CA GLU A 566 3.12 8.68 3.25
C GLU A 566 2.34 7.86 2.19
N LEU A 567 2.21 8.39 0.96
CA LEU A 567 1.53 7.72 -0.15
C LEU A 567 2.43 6.75 -0.93
N PHE A 568 3.75 6.76 -0.72
CA PHE A 568 4.71 5.97 -1.47
C PHE A 568 4.41 4.45 -1.52
N PRO A 569 4.05 3.77 -0.40
CA PRO A 569 3.69 2.35 -0.46
C PRO A 569 2.47 2.07 -1.36
N ARG A 570 1.53 3.02 -1.43
CA ARG A 570 0.35 2.96 -2.31
C ARG A 570 0.79 3.08 -3.77
N MET A 571 1.64 4.06 -4.08
CA MET A 571 2.22 4.28 -5.41
C MET A 571 3.05 3.08 -5.88
N ALA A 572 3.88 2.50 -5.00
CA ALA A 572 4.68 1.31 -5.31
C ALA A 572 3.79 0.11 -5.68
N SER A 573 2.65 -0.07 -5.01
CA SER A 573 1.70 -1.16 -5.35
C SER A 573 1.03 -0.98 -6.72
N LEU A 574 0.79 0.27 -7.14
CA LEU A 574 0.28 0.58 -8.48
C LEU A 574 1.37 0.46 -9.54
N GLY A 575 2.57 0.95 -9.28
CA GLY A 575 3.72 0.77 -10.16
C GLY A 575 4.03 -0.71 -10.40
N LEU A 576 3.94 -1.54 -9.37
CA LEU A 576 4.09 -3.00 -9.51
C LEU A 576 2.97 -3.62 -10.37
N THR A 577 1.76 -3.06 -10.35
CA THR A 577 0.67 -3.47 -11.25
C THR A 577 1.03 -3.17 -12.70
N LEU A 578 1.58 -1.99 -13.00
CA LEU A 578 2.08 -1.64 -14.33
C LEU A 578 3.21 -2.57 -14.80
N ILE A 579 4.18 -2.87 -13.93
CA ILE A 579 5.28 -3.80 -14.23
C ILE A 579 4.76 -5.20 -14.59
N ILE A 580 3.67 -5.67 -13.97
CA ILE A 580 3.03 -6.96 -14.31
C ILE A 580 2.46 -6.95 -15.73
N PHE A 581 1.85 -5.84 -16.16
CA PHE A 581 1.41 -5.68 -17.55
C PHE A 581 2.61 -5.63 -18.50
N TYR A 582 3.65 -4.87 -18.18
CA TYR A 582 4.88 -4.83 -18.98
C TYR A 582 5.51 -6.21 -19.12
N TYR A 583 5.56 -7.00 -18.05
CA TYR A 583 6.09 -8.36 -18.11
C TYR A 583 5.32 -9.22 -19.11
N SER A 584 3.98 -9.15 -19.09
CA SER A 584 3.13 -9.96 -19.98
C SER A 584 3.35 -9.56 -21.45
N PHE A 585 3.36 -8.26 -21.75
CA PHE A 585 3.60 -7.75 -23.10
C PHE A 585 5.04 -7.99 -23.56
N ALA A 586 6.04 -7.82 -22.68
CA ALA A 586 7.44 -8.02 -23.02
C ALA A 586 7.72 -9.48 -23.38
N ILE A 587 7.16 -10.45 -22.66
CA ILE A 587 7.28 -11.86 -23.02
C ILE A 587 6.69 -12.13 -24.41
N VAL A 588 5.49 -11.62 -24.68
CA VAL A 588 4.87 -11.75 -26.01
C VAL A 588 5.75 -11.08 -27.07
N GLY A 589 6.22 -9.86 -26.84
CA GLY A 589 7.08 -9.12 -27.75
C GLY A 589 8.41 -9.81 -28.02
N MET A 590 9.04 -10.40 -27.00
CA MET A 590 10.29 -11.16 -27.16
C MET A 590 10.09 -12.41 -28.02
N GLU A 591 9.03 -13.19 -27.78
CA GLU A 591 8.80 -14.44 -28.53
C GLU A 591 8.46 -14.17 -30.01
N PHE A 592 7.85 -13.03 -30.33
CA PHE A 592 7.46 -12.68 -31.71
C PHE A 592 8.42 -11.74 -32.43
N PHE A 593 9.13 -10.87 -31.71
CA PHE A 593 9.92 -9.76 -32.29
C PHE A 593 11.40 -9.76 -31.88
N ALA A 594 11.91 -10.83 -31.26
CA ALA A 594 13.34 -10.98 -31.03
C ALA A 594 14.12 -11.02 -32.35
N ASP A 595 15.22 -10.28 -32.41
CA ASP A 595 16.15 -10.16 -33.53
C ASP A 595 15.52 -9.69 -34.86
N VAL A 596 14.29 -9.19 -34.83
CA VAL A 596 13.58 -8.63 -36.00
C VAL A 596 14.16 -7.29 -36.41
N VAL A 597 14.51 -6.45 -35.43
CA VAL A 597 15.07 -5.11 -35.65
C VAL A 597 16.58 -5.17 -35.52
N TYR A 598 17.29 -4.79 -36.58
CA TYR A 598 18.75 -4.75 -36.63
C TYR A 598 19.23 -3.46 -37.32
N PRO A 599 20.51 -3.06 -37.19
CA PRO A 599 20.97 -1.82 -37.78
C PRO A 599 20.88 -1.81 -39.32
N ASN A 600 20.48 -0.68 -39.92
CA ASN A 600 20.20 -0.53 -41.37
C ASN A 600 19.04 -1.38 -41.91
N CYS A 601 18.07 -1.79 -41.08
CA CYS A 601 16.85 -2.44 -41.55
C CYS A 601 15.76 -1.44 -42.00
N CYS A 602 14.57 -1.94 -42.34
CA CYS A 602 13.37 -1.13 -42.62
C CYS A 602 13.49 -0.12 -43.78
N ASN A 603 14.39 -0.35 -44.73
CA ASN A 603 14.67 0.55 -45.84
C ASN A 603 13.50 0.76 -46.82
N THR A 604 12.53 -0.16 -46.86
CA THR A 604 11.33 -0.09 -47.71
C THR A 604 10.20 0.75 -47.10
N SER A 605 10.30 1.08 -45.82
CA SER A 605 9.26 1.80 -45.07
C SER A 605 9.52 3.31 -45.04
N THR A 606 8.51 4.08 -44.61
CA THR A 606 8.64 5.53 -44.37
C THR A 606 9.59 5.87 -43.21
N VAL A 607 9.91 4.89 -42.35
CA VAL A 607 10.78 5.06 -41.17
C VAL A 607 12.24 4.66 -41.41
N ALA A 608 12.63 4.42 -42.67
CA ALA A 608 13.99 4.03 -43.04
C ALA A 608 15.09 4.95 -42.47
N GLN A 609 14.83 6.26 -42.36
CA GLN A 609 15.80 7.22 -41.81
C GLN A 609 16.12 6.95 -40.33
N SER A 610 15.13 6.48 -39.56
CA SER A 610 15.28 6.23 -38.12
C SER A 610 16.10 4.98 -37.81
N TYR A 611 16.20 4.02 -38.74
CA TYR A 611 16.93 2.76 -38.57
C TYR A 611 18.30 2.73 -39.27
N ARG A 612 18.71 3.86 -39.87
CA ARG A 612 19.98 4.01 -40.59
C ARG A 612 21.18 4.01 -39.64
N GLN A 613 22.28 3.42 -40.10
CA GLN A 613 23.61 3.37 -39.48
C GLN A 613 24.68 3.40 -40.60
N ILE A 614 25.13 4.58 -41.03
CA ILE A 614 26.09 4.70 -42.14
C ILE A 614 27.41 5.31 -41.66
N ASN A 615 28.52 4.67 -42.07
CA ASN A 615 29.86 5.20 -41.87
C ASN A 615 30.17 6.25 -42.94
N VAL A 616 30.29 7.51 -42.51
CA VAL A 616 30.66 8.65 -43.37
C VAL A 616 32.11 9.03 -43.08
N THR A 617 33.00 8.80 -44.04
CA THR A 617 34.41 9.17 -43.95
C THR A 617 34.63 10.59 -44.47
N ILE A 618 34.99 11.52 -43.58
CA ILE A 618 35.38 12.89 -43.93
C ILE A 618 36.86 13.07 -43.60
N GLY A 619 37.72 12.99 -44.62
CA GLY A 619 39.18 12.96 -44.44
C GLY A 619 39.64 11.70 -43.70
N ASN A 620 40.38 11.86 -42.60
CA ASN A 620 40.87 10.75 -41.76
C ASN A 620 39.89 10.33 -40.64
N ARG A 621 38.70 10.96 -40.55
CA ARG A 621 37.71 10.65 -39.50
C ARG A 621 36.52 9.92 -40.10
N THR A 622 36.27 8.72 -39.61
CA THR A 622 35.01 7.99 -39.80
C THR A 622 34.00 8.50 -38.77
N MET A 623 33.01 9.28 -39.21
CA MET A 623 31.86 9.63 -38.39
C MET A 623 30.71 8.70 -38.71
N LEU A 624 29.97 8.31 -37.69
CA LEU A 624 28.92 7.32 -37.81
C LEU A 624 27.57 8.06 -37.68
N GLU A 625 26.78 8.00 -38.74
CA GLU A 625 25.46 8.65 -38.82
C GLU A 625 24.38 7.62 -38.47
N GLU A 626 23.74 7.80 -37.32
CA GLU A 626 22.79 6.84 -36.75
C GLU A 626 21.43 7.45 -36.46
N GLY A 627 20.37 6.70 -36.77
CA GLY A 627 19.00 7.01 -36.33
C GLY A 627 18.63 6.44 -34.96
N TYR A 628 19.48 5.58 -34.36
CA TYR A 628 19.38 4.97 -33.02
C TYR A 628 18.15 4.08 -32.72
N TYR A 629 17.05 4.13 -33.48
CA TYR A 629 15.84 3.35 -33.19
C TYR A 629 16.04 1.83 -33.27
N TYR A 630 17.12 1.35 -33.89
CA TYR A 630 17.47 -0.07 -33.89
C TYR A 630 17.85 -0.60 -32.48
N LEU A 631 18.14 0.29 -31.52
CA LEU A 631 18.40 -0.06 -30.11
C LEU A 631 17.10 -0.45 -29.37
N ASN A 632 15.95 0.01 -29.85
CA ASN A 632 14.63 -0.29 -29.30
C ASN A 632 14.13 -1.63 -29.86
N ASN A 633 14.58 -2.71 -29.24
CA ASN A 633 14.31 -4.07 -29.68
C ASN A 633 13.70 -4.93 -28.57
N PHE A 634 13.21 -6.10 -28.97
CA PHE A 634 12.65 -7.12 -28.08
C PHE A 634 13.61 -8.32 -27.93
N ASN A 635 14.93 -8.08 -27.99
CA ASN A 635 15.92 -9.17 -27.97
C ASN A 635 16.14 -9.74 -26.56
N ASN A 636 15.79 -8.99 -25.51
CA ASN A 636 15.80 -9.46 -24.14
C ASN A 636 14.76 -8.72 -23.29
N ILE A 637 14.51 -9.22 -22.08
CA ILE A 637 13.45 -8.68 -21.21
C ILE A 637 13.73 -7.23 -20.78
N LEU A 638 15.01 -6.86 -20.61
CA LEU A 638 15.41 -5.52 -20.18
C LEU A 638 15.24 -4.50 -21.30
N SER A 639 15.68 -4.81 -22.53
CA SER A 639 15.48 -3.95 -23.71
C SER A 639 14.00 -3.83 -24.04
N SER A 640 13.25 -4.92 -23.92
CA SER A 640 11.79 -4.92 -24.06
C SER A 640 11.14 -4.00 -23.02
N PHE A 641 11.57 -4.02 -21.76
CA PHE A 641 11.03 -3.12 -20.72
C PHE A 641 11.31 -1.64 -21.03
N VAL A 642 12.51 -1.31 -21.50
CA VAL A 642 12.83 0.06 -21.92
C VAL A 642 11.98 0.47 -23.13
N THR A 643 11.85 -0.40 -24.13
CA THR A 643 11.01 -0.13 -25.31
C THR A 643 9.53 0.05 -24.92
N LEU A 644 8.97 -0.80 -24.07
CA LEU A 644 7.59 -0.65 -23.57
C LEU A 644 7.40 0.62 -22.73
N PHE A 645 8.42 1.01 -21.96
CA PHE A 645 8.42 2.27 -21.23
C PHE A 645 8.37 3.47 -22.18
N GLU A 646 9.21 3.48 -23.23
CA GLU A 646 9.19 4.52 -24.27
C GLU A 646 7.83 4.60 -24.98
N LEU A 647 7.22 3.45 -25.30
CA LEU A 647 5.87 3.39 -25.88
C LEU A 647 4.80 3.93 -24.91
N THR A 648 4.99 3.82 -23.60
CA THR A 648 4.05 4.35 -22.59
C THR A 648 4.09 5.87 -22.51
N VAL A 649 5.20 6.50 -22.90
CA VAL A 649 5.32 7.96 -23.01
C VAL A 649 4.57 8.50 -24.24
N VAL A 650 4.14 7.62 -25.16
CA VAL A 650 3.31 7.91 -26.34
C VAL A 650 4.01 8.71 -27.44
N ASN A 651 5.15 9.35 -27.19
CA ASN A 651 5.86 10.07 -28.24
C ASN A 651 6.56 9.12 -29.23
N ASN A 652 6.52 9.43 -30.53
CA ASN A 652 7.18 8.67 -31.62
C ASN A 652 6.92 7.16 -31.66
N TRP A 653 5.89 6.66 -30.97
CA TRP A 653 5.62 5.23 -30.82
C TRP A 653 5.35 4.52 -32.15
N TYR A 654 4.78 5.24 -33.12
CA TYR A 654 4.49 4.72 -34.45
C TYR A 654 5.76 4.39 -35.25
N ILE A 655 6.92 4.99 -34.93
CA ILE A 655 8.20 4.68 -35.58
C ILE A 655 8.61 3.24 -35.26
N THR A 656 8.53 2.86 -33.99
CA THR A 656 8.80 1.50 -33.53
C THR A 656 7.78 0.51 -34.10
N MET A 657 6.49 0.88 -34.13
CA MET A 657 5.44 0.07 -34.73
C MET A 657 5.70 -0.20 -36.21
N GLU A 658 5.94 0.84 -37.01
CA GLU A 658 6.18 0.71 -38.45
C GLU A 658 7.52 0.04 -38.77
N GLY A 659 8.53 0.17 -37.91
CA GLY A 659 9.77 -0.58 -38.01
C GLY A 659 9.54 -2.08 -37.86
N VAL A 660 8.78 -2.51 -36.85
CA VAL A 660 8.47 -3.93 -36.64
C VAL A 660 7.55 -4.48 -37.74
N THR A 661 6.55 -3.72 -38.19
CA THR A 661 5.64 -4.17 -39.27
C THR A 661 6.37 -4.32 -40.60
N SER A 662 7.36 -3.46 -40.89
CA SER A 662 8.19 -3.54 -42.09
C SER A 662 8.94 -4.87 -42.22
N GLN A 663 9.31 -5.49 -41.10
CA GLN A 663 10.03 -6.76 -41.05
C GLN A 663 9.13 -7.98 -40.79
N THR A 664 7.88 -7.77 -40.35
CA THR A 664 6.98 -8.84 -39.95
C THR A 664 5.69 -8.86 -40.79
N THR A 665 4.53 -8.63 -40.16
CA THR A 665 3.22 -8.61 -40.81
C THR A 665 2.40 -7.46 -40.25
N HIS A 666 1.35 -7.05 -40.97
CA HIS A 666 0.42 -6.00 -40.54
C HIS A 666 -0.25 -6.30 -39.18
N TRP A 667 -0.37 -7.57 -38.80
CA TRP A 667 -0.94 -7.98 -37.50
C TRP A 667 -0.12 -7.53 -36.30
N SER A 668 1.17 -7.19 -36.46
CA SER A 668 1.96 -6.62 -35.37
C SER A 668 1.48 -5.21 -34.98
N ARG A 669 0.81 -4.47 -35.88
CA ARG A 669 0.13 -3.19 -35.53
C ARG A 669 -0.87 -3.39 -34.40
N LEU A 670 -1.61 -4.51 -34.41
CA LEU A 670 -2.61 -4.82 -33.37
C LEU A 670 -1.95 -4.97 -31.99
N TYR A 671 -0.74 -5.53 -31.92
CA TYR A 671 0.01 -5.62 -30.67
C TYR A 671 0.30 -4.23 -30.08
N PHE A 672 0.83 -3.30 -30.88
CA PHE A 672 1.16 -1.95 -30.41
C PHE A 672 -0.09 -1.13 -30.08
N MET A 673 -1.15 -1.22 -30.89
CA MET A 673 -2.43 -0.55 -30.63
C MET A 673 -3.10 -1.08 -29.35
N THR A 674 -3.08 -2.39 -29.13
CA THR A 674 -3.61 -3.01 -27.91
C THR A 674 -2.79 -2.58 -26.69
N PHE A 675 -1.47 -2.55 -26.81
CA PHE A 675 -0.58 -2.06 -25.75
C PHE A 675 -0.88 -0.60 -25.40
N TYR A 676 -1.06 0.27 -26.39
CA TYR A 676 -1.42 1.67 -26.17
C TYR A 676 -2.73 1.80 -25.39
N ILE A 677 -3.79 1.13 -25.83
CA ILE A 677 -5.11 1.20 -25.17
C ILE A 677 -5.01 0.73 -23.71
N VAL A 678 -4.37 -0.42 -23.48
CA VAL A 678 -4.22 -0.99 -22.15
C VAL A 678 -3.38 -0.09 -21.24
N THR A 679 -2.22 0.39 -21.72
CA THR A 679 -1.34 1.23 -20.90
C THR A 679 -1.93 2.61 -20.65
N MET A 680 -2.63 3.20 -21.61
CA MET A 680 -3.35 4.46 -21.42
C MET A 680 -4.35 4.35 -20.27
N VAL A 681 -5.21 3.33 -20.27
CA VAL A 681 -6.20 3.12 -19.20
C VAL A 681 -5.52 2.94 -17.85
N ILE A 682 -4.46 2.13 -17.78
CA ILE A 682 -3.74 1.88 -16.53
C ILE A 682 -3.10 3.19 -16.02
N MET A 683 -2.41 3.93 -16.88
CA MET A 683 -1.74 5.18 -16.51
C MET A 683 -2.74 6.23 -16.03
N ILE A 684 -3.89 6.34 -16.70
CA ILE A 684 -5.01 7.18 -16.30
C ILE A 684 -5.46 6.86 -14.88
N ILE A 685 -5.75 5.57 -14.60
CA ILE A 685 -6.22 5.13 -13.28
C ILE A 685 -5.17 5.43 -12.21
N ILE A 686 -3.88 5.16 -12.52
CA ILE A 686 -2.77 5.42 -11.59
C ILE A 686 -2.66 6.92 -11.26
N VAL A 687 -2.62 7.78 -12.28
CA VAL A 687 -2.49 9.23 -12.09
C VAL A 687 -3.67 9.79 -11.31
N ALA A 688 -4.89 9.41 -11.69
CA ALA A 688 -6.10 9.92 -11.07
C ALA A 688 -6.20 9.54 -9.58
N PHE A 689 -5.88 8.29 -9.25
CA PHE A 689 -5.84 7.82 -7.86
C PHE A 689 -4.77 8.50 -7.01
N ILE A 690 -3.58 8.73 -7.58
CA ILE A 690 -2.51 9.45 -6.87
C ILE A 690 -2.95 10.89 -6.60
N LEU A 691 -3.55 11.54 -7.61
CA LEU A 691 -4.00 12.92 -7.51
C LEU A 691 -5.11 13.07 -6.47
N ASP A 692 -6.11 12.18 -6.47
CA ASP A 692 -7.20 12.21 -5.48
C ASP A 692 -6.67 12.03 -4.05
N ALA A 693 -5.82 11.01 -3.82
CA ALA A 693 -5.19 10.77 -2.53
C ALA A 693 -4.33 11.96 -2.06
N PHE A 694 -3.60 12.57 -2.98
CA PHE A 694 -2.71 13.69 -2.71
C PHE A 694 -3.49 14.97 -2.39
N VAL A 695 -4.50 15.29 -3.20
CA VAL A 695 -5.37 16.46 -3.02
C VAL A 695 -6.15 16.33 -1.72
N PHE A 696 -6.71 15.16 -1.42
CA PHE A 696 -7.39 14.88 -0.16
C PHE A 696 -6.47 15.14 1.04
N ARG A 697 -5.26 14.55 1.06
CA ARG A 697 -4.32 14.74 2.18
C ARG A 697 -3.86 16.18 2.30
N MET A 698 -3.62 16.87 1.19
CA MET A 698 -3.21 18.27 1.20
C MET A 698 -4.32 19.17 1.76
N ASN A 699 -5.57 18.96 1.35
CA ASN A 699 -6.72 19.69 1.87
C ASN A 699 -6.95 19.40 3.36
N TYR A 700 -6.81 18.13 3.76
CA TYR A 700 -6.91 17.71 5.15
C TYR A 700 -5.84 18.35 6.04
N SER A 701 -4.57 18.32 5.61
CA SER A 701 -3.45 18.98 6.29
C SER A 701 -3.66 20.50 6.43
N ARG A 702 -4.37 21.12 5.48
CA ARG A 702 -4.73 22.54 5.57
C ARG A 702 -5.86 22.81 6.57
N LYS A 703 -6.84 21.91 6.69
CA LYS A 703 -8.02 22.06 7.57
C LYS A 703 -7.68 21.81 9.04
N ASN A 704 -6.82 20.82 9.33
CA ASN A 704 -6.42 20.45 10.70
C ASN A 704 -5.20 21.22 11.20
N ARG A 705 -5.04 22.46 10.73
CA ARG A 705 -3.89 23.32 11.02
C ARG A 705 -4.13 24.08 12.32
N GLU A 706 -4.21 23.36 13.43
CA GLU A 706 -4.05 23.99 14.74
C GLU A 706 -2.58 24.42 14.91
N PRO A 707 -2.30 25.60 15.50
CA PRO A 707 -0.95 26.00 15.82
C PRO A 707 -0.45 25.15 17.00
N LEU A 708 0.05 23.94 16.74
CA LEU A 708 0.80 23.18 17.74
C LEU A 708 2.24 23.68 17.78
N ASP A 709 2.73 23.93 19.00
CA ASP A 709 4.09 24.39 19.28
C ASP A 709 5.18 23.34 19.00
N ASP A 710 4.81 22.08 18.72
CA ASP A 710 5.76 20.97 18.51
C ASP A 710 5.57 20.26 17.13
N PRO A 711 6.54 20.38 16.20
CA PRO A 711 6.48 19.73 14.88
C PRO A 711 6.60 18.19 14.93
N GLU A 712 6.93 17.58 16.08
CA GLU A 712 6.99 16.13 16.20
C GLU A 712 5.61 15.45 16.36
N ASP A 713 4.58 16.18 16.81
CA ASP A 713 3.22 15.65 17.00
C ASP A 713 2.41 15.55 15.69
N GLU A 714 2.91 16.11 14.59
CA GLU A 714 2.21 16.15 13.30
C GLU A 714 2.18 14.76 12.59
N LYS A 715 3.09 13.84 12.94
CA LYS A 715 3.44 12.66 12.11
C LYS A 715 2.67 11.36 12.39
N GLY A 716 1.72 11.35 13.32
CA GLY A 716 0.99 10.13 13.65
C GLY A 716 -0.33 10.37 14.37
N ILE A 717 -0.99 9.28 14.73
CA ILE A 717 -2.09 9.33 15.70
C ILE A 717 -1.47 9.10 17.07
N VAL A 718 -1.73 10.03 17.98
CA VAL A 718 -1.18 10.06 19.34
C VAL A 718 -2.32 9.83 20.32
N PHE A 719 -2.16 8.83 21.19
CA PHE A 719 -3.06 8.59 22.31
C PHE A 719 -2.29 8.88 23.59
N GLU A 720 -2.87 9.71 24.45
CA GLU A 720 -2.35 9.93 25.79
C GLU A 720 -3.13 9.06 26.76
N THR A 721 -2.42 8.38 27.65
CA THR A 721 -3.04 7.56 28.69
C THR A 721 -2.29 7.77 29.99
N GLU A 722 -2.97 8.33 30.97
CA GLU A 722 -2.45 8.49 32.32
C GLU A 722 -2.67 7.22 33.12
N VAL A 723 -1.67 6.77 33.89
CA VAL A 723 -1.75 5.61 34.76
C VAL A 723 -1.46 6.04 36.19
N SER A 724 -2.38 5.74 37.10
CA SER A 724 -2.21 6.01 38.53
C SER A 724 -1.42 4.89 39.22
N GLN A 725 -0.76 5.22 40.33
CA GLN A 725 0.01 4.24 41.11
C GLN A 725 -0.86 3.09 41.65
N THR A 726 -2.10 3.38 42.05
CA THR A 726 -3.06 2.38 42.57
C THR A 726 -3.47 1.38 41.49
N GLU A 727 -3.77 1.84 40.28
CA GLU A 727 -4.10 0.97 39.15
C GLU A 727 -2.93 0.08 38.72
N ALA A 728 -1.71 0.63 38.71
CA ALA A 728 -0.51 -0.14 38.38
C ALA A 728 -0.28 -1.27 39.39
N LEU A 729 -0.45 -1.00 40.69
CA LEU A 729 -0.33 -2.00 41.76
C LEU A 729 -1.44 -3.07 41.68
N GLN A 730 -2.69 -2.67 41.48
CA GLN A 730 -3.81 -3.62 41.31
C GLN A 730 -3.58 -4.54 40.11
N THR A 731 -3.07 -4.00 39.02
CA THR A 731 -2.72 -4.77 37.83
C THR A 731 -1.57 -5.72 38.12
N LEU A 732 -0.51 -5.25 38.78
CA LEU A 732 0.64 -6.07 39.15
C LEU A 732 0.21 -7.28 39.99
N ASP A 733 -0.66 -7.09 40.98
CA ASP A 733 -1.16 -8.17 41.83
C ASP A 733 -2.05 -9.16 41.06
N LEU A 734 -2.89 -8.67 40.14
CA LEU A 734 -3.65 -9.53 39.23
C LEU A 734 -2.73 -10.41 38.36
N TYR A 735 -1.65 -9.86 37.82
CA TYR A 735 -0.70 -10.63 37.01
C TYR A 735 0.13 -11.62 37.86
N LYS A 736 0.52 -11.27 39.09
CA LYS A 736 1.19 -12.21 40.02
C LYS A 736 0.31 -13.44 40.29
N HIS A 737 -0.99 -13.26 40.49
CA HIS A 737 -1.92 -14.35 40.72
C HIS A 737 -2.22 -15.20 39.46
N THR A 738 -2.09 -14.63 38.26
CA THR A 738 -2.58 -15.27 37.02
C THR A 738 -1.47 -15.89 36.15
N LEU A 739 -0.25 -15.36 36.16
CA LEU A 739 0.77 -15.65 35.13
C LEU A 739 2.10 -16.25 35.63
N GLY A 740 2.33 -16.32 36.94
CA GLY A 740 3.65 -16.68 37.47
C GLY A 740 4.72 -15.62 37.15
N VAL A 741 5.85 -15.68 37.84
CA VAL A 741 6.83 -14.57 37.99
C VAL A 741 7.54 -14.17 36.68
N THR A 742 7.50 -14.98 35.62
CA THR A 742 8.52 -14.98 34.56
C THR A 742 8.47 -13.86 33.51
N ASN A 743 7.61 -12.84 33.60
CA ASN A 743 7.61 -11.70 32.64
C ASN A 743 7.09 -10.37 33.25
N LEU A 744 7.19 -10.20 34.57
CA LEU A 744 6.64 -9.03 35.28
C LEU A 744 7.60 -7.82 35.35
N SER A 745 8.84 -7.95 34.85
CA SER A 745 9.87 -6.90 34.98
C SER A 745 9.41 -5.55 34.44
N SER A 746 8.73 -5.49 33.28
CA SER A 746 8.27 -4.21 32.71
C SER A 746 7.22 -3.50 33.58
N LEU A 747 6.31 -4.25 34.23
CA LEU A 747 5.31 -3.67 35.14
C LEU A 747 5.95 -3.28 36.47
N GLN A 748 6.91 -4.06 36.95
CA GLN A 748 7.69 -3.74 38.14
C GLN A 748 8.55 -2.49 37.93
N ASP A 749 9.20 -2.35 36.78
CA ASP A 749 9.93 -1.16 36.36
C ASP A 749 9.02 0.07 36.27
N MET A 750 7.77 -0.10 35.83
CA MET A 750 6.77 0.98 35.85
C MET A 750 6.43 1.42 37.28
N CYS A 751 6.20 0.47 38.20
CA CYS A 751 5.94 0.79 39.61
C CYS A 751 7.15 1.48 40.27
N VAL A 752 8.37 0.99 40.01
CA VAL A 752 9.61 1.61 40.51
C VAL A 752 9.81 3.00 39.93
N ALA A 753 9.47 3.21 38.65
CA ALA A 753 9.54 4.53 38.03
C ALA A 753 8.53 5.52 38.65
N LEU A 754 7.30 5.06 38.97
CA LEU A 754 6.31 5.85 39.71
C LEU A 754 6.86 6.27 41.09
N GLU A 755 7.39 5.31 41.86
CA GLU A 755 7.97 5.57 43.19
C GLU A 755 9.16 6.55 43.12
N ARG A 756 10.04 6.38 42.13
CA ARG A 756 11.24 7.22 41.97
C ARG A 756 10.92 8.64 41.52
N SER A 757 9.83 8.82 40.77
CA SER A 757 9.41 10.14 40.27
C SER A 757 8.71 11.00 41.33
N GLY A 758 8.18 10.39 42.40
CA GLY A 758 7.39 11.10 43.42
C GLY A 758 6.02 11.62 42.92
N HIS A 759 5.63 11.31 41.68
CA HIS A 759 4.34 11.67 41.11
C HIS A 759 3.31 10.54 41.30
N SER A 760 2.05 10.91 41.58
CA SER A 760 0.93 9.96 41.78
C SER A 760 0.48 9.26 40.49
N SER A 761 0.86 9.81 39.34
CA SER A 761 0.51 9.29 38.01
C SER A 761 1.63 9.51 37.00
N LEU A 762 1.71 8.61 36.02
CA LEU A 762 2.59 8.71 34.86
C LEU A 762 1.77 8.79 33.59
N VAL A 763 2.14 9.71 32.70
CA VAL A 763 1.52 9.81 31.38
C VAL A 763 2.30 8.96 30.38
N PHE A 764 1.62 8.05 29.72
CA PHE A 764 2.13 7.27 28.59
C PHE A 764 1.59 7.81 27.28
N LEU A 765 2.45 7.78 26.27
CA LEU A 765 2.15 8.22 24.92
C LEU A 765 2.17 7.02 23.97
N GLY A 766 1.00 6.66 23.45
CA GLY A 766 0.85 5.68 22.39
C GLY A 766 0.97 6.37 21.04
N ARG A 767 1.98 6.00 20.24
CA ARG A 767 2.16 6.56 18.88
C ARG A 767 2.05 5.46 17.83
N ARG A 768 1.32 5.73 16.74
CA ARG A 768 1.35 4.93 15.50
C ARG A 768 1.37 5.81 14.26
N SER A 769 1.98 5.29 13.19
CA SER A 769 1.90 5.90 11.86
C SER A 769 0.50 5.75 11.30
N ARG A 770 0.05 6.74 10.52
CA ARG A 770 -1.21 6.67 9.78
C ARG A 770 -1.12 5.60 8.70
N THR A 771 -2.21 4.89 8.49
CA THR A 771 -2.36 3.82 7.50
C THR A 771 -3.34 4.24 6.42
N LYS A 772 -3.34 3.53 5.28
CA LYS A 772 -4.34 3.75 4.20
C LYS A 772 -5.78 3.78 4.76
N CYS A 773 -6.08 2.87 5.69
CA CYS A 773 -7.42 2.77 6.27
C CYS A 773 -7.82 4.05 6.99
N ASP A 774 -6.89 4.71 7.69
CA ASP A 774 -7.17 5.95 8.43
C ASP A 774 -7.50 7.11 7.48
N LEU A 775 -6.83 7.21 6.32
CA LEU A 775 -7.16 8.21 5.31
C LEU A 775 -8.51 7.90 4.67
N SER A 776 -8.79 6.65 4.30
CA SER A 776 -10.06 6.25 3.70
C SER A 776 -11.24 6.42 4.67
N MET A 777 -11.04 6.15 5.96
CA MET A 777 -12.08 6.41 6.97
C MET A 777 -12.43 7.90 7.05
N LYS A 778 -11.43 8.78 6.97
CA LYS A 778 -11.66 10.23 6.93
C LYS A 778 -12.26 10.73 5.62
N MET A 779 -11.94 10.08 4.51
CA MET A 779 -12.49 10.43 3.19
C MET A 779 -13.98 10.13 3.10
N TYR A 780 -14.44 9.06 3.74
CA TYR A 780 -15.84 8.63 3.71
C TYR A 780 -16.56 8.79 5.06
N GLU A 781 -16.07 9.68 5.92
CA GLU A 781 -16.54 9.83 7.32
C GLU A 781 -18.06 10.06 7.41
N GLU A 782 -18.61 10.88 6.51
CA GLU A 782 -20.04 11.23 6.46
C GLU A 782 -20.95 10.02 6.12
N GLU A 783 -20.42 9.01 5.42
CA GLU A 783 -21.21 7.86 4.95
C GLU A 783 -21.00 6.59 5.80
N ILE A 784 -19.93 6.52 6.58
CA ILE A 784 -19.58 5.32 7.36
C ILE A 784 -20.67 4.95 8.35
N GLN A 785 -21.31 5.95 8.96
CA GLN A 785 -22.38 5.73 9.94
C GLN A 785 -23.60 5.05 9.28
N GLU A 786 -23.99 5.51 8.08
CA GLU A 786 -25.06 4.91 7.29
C GLU A 786 -24.74 3.44 6.95
N TRP A 787 -23.49 3.16 6.57
CA TRP A 787 -23.07 1.78 6.27
C TRP A 787 -23.17 0.85 7.49
N TYR A 788 -22.88 1.36 8.69
CA TYR A 788 -23.03 0.58 9.92
C TYR A 788 -24.50 0.33 10.27
N GLU A 789 -25.37 1.31 10.06
CA GLU A 789 -26.80 1.15 10.26
C GLU A 789 -27.39 0.12 9.30
N GLU A 790 -27.05 0.19 8.01
CA GLU A 790 -27.48 -0.78 6.99
C GLU A 790 -27.01 -2.21 7.34
N TYR A 791 -25.75 -2.34 7.75
CA TYR A 791 -25.19 -3.62 8.20
C TYR A 791 -25.94 -4.18 9.42
N SER A 792 -26.23 -3.34 10.41
CA SER A 792 -26.97 -3.76 11.61
C SER A 792 -28.39 -4.25 11.27
N ARG A 793 -29.10 -3.59 10.35
CA ARG A 793 -30.43 -4.04 9.88
C ARG A 793 -30.34 -5.39 9.18
N THR A 794 -29.33 -5.60 8.35
CA THR A 794 -29.13 -6.85 7.60
C THR A 794 -28.82 -8.03 8.54
N ASN A 795 -28.05 -7.80 9.60
CA ASN A 795 -27.73 -8.82 10.61
C ASN A 795 -28.85 -9.10 11.63
N LEU A 796 -29.86 -8.25 11.72
CA LEU A 796 -31.06 -8.48 12.56
C LEU A 796 -32.13 -9.34 11.83
N GLN A 797 -32.12 -9.38 10.50
CA GLN A 797 -33.04 -10.18 9.68
C GLN A 797 -32.73 -11.69 9.46
N PRO A 798 -31.60 -12.31 9.87
CA PRO A 798 -31.36 -13.74 9.63
C PRO A 798 -32.30 -14.67 10.41
N ASP A 799 -32.89 -14.24 11.53
CA ASP A 799 -33.71 -15.10 12.39
C ASP A 799 -35.17 -15.24 11.91
N GLU A 800 -35.68 -14.35 11.04
CA GLU A 800 -37.06 -14.47 10.54
C GLU A 800 -37.21 -15.43 9.35
N THR A 801 -36.12 -15.74 8.64
CA THR A 801 -36.17 -16.70 7.51
C THR A 801 -36.08 -18.15 7.96
N PHE A 802 -35.48 -18.44 9.12
CA PHE A 802 -35.46 -19.80 9.68
C PHE A 802 -36.79 -20.17 10.35
N HIS A 803 -37.55 -19.19 10.86
CA HIS A 803 -38.88 -19.44 11.45
C HIS A 803 -40.02 -19.47 10.42
N ARG A 804 -39.85 -18.87 9.24
CA ARG A 804 -40.87 -18.92 8.17
C ARG A 804 -40.94 -20.24 7.39
N GLU A 805 -39.93 -21.10 7.48
CA GLU A 805 -39.96 -22.45 6.89
C GLU A 805 -40.58 -23.51 7.83
N LEU A 806 -40.86 -23.19 9.09
CA LEU A 806 -41.51 -24.12 10.05
C LEU A 806 -43.01 -23.87 10.27
N ASP A 807 -43.55 -22.73 9.82
CA ASP A 807 -44.98 -22.40 9.92
C ASP A 807 -45.64 -22.25 8.53
N SER A 808 -45.46 -23.24 7.65
CA SER A 808 -46.28 -23.42 6.46
C SER A 808 -47.19 -24.65 6.61
N PRO A 809 -48.53 -24.50 6.59
CA PRO A 809 -49.46 -25.61 6.69
C PRO A 809 -49.68 -26.23 5.30
N GLU A 810 -48.67 -26.88 4.74
CA GLU A 810 -48.81 -27.65 3.48
C GLU A 810 -48.20 -29.06 3.63
N ALA A 811 -48.74 -29.83 4.59
CA ALA A 811 -48.53 -31.27 4.66
C ALA A 811 -49.84 -31.97 5.05
N SER A 812 -50.91 -31.77 4.28
CA SER A 812 -52.14 -32.56 4.41
C SER A 812 -52.99 -32.62 3.14
N ALA A 813 -52.38 -32.86 1.97
CA ALA A 813 -53.19 -33.18 0.78
C ALA A 813 -52.38 -33.94 -0.29
N THR A 814 -52.13 -35.23 -0.07
CA THR A 814 -51.92 -36.20 -1.15
C THR A 814 -52.21 -37.60 -0.65
N ASN A 815 -53.51 -37.92 -0.54
CA ASN A 815 -54.02 -39.28 -0.48
C ASN A 815 -55.47 -39.28 -0.95
N SER A 816 -55.68 -39.19 -2.28
CA SER A 816 -56.87 -39.74 -2.93
C SER A 816 -56.83 -39.56 -4.45
N VAL A 817 -56.69 -40.71 -5.13
CA VAL A 817 -57.50 -41.14 -6.29
C VAL A 817 -57.29 -40.45 -7.66
N ASN A 818 -57.00 -41.34 -8.62
CA ASN A 818 -57.03 -41.28 -10.09
C ASN A 818 -55.85 -40.68 -10.83
#